data_AF-A0AA88W207-F1
#
_entry.id   AF-A0AA88W207-F1
#
_cell.length_a   1.000
_cell.length_b   1.000
_cell.length_c   1.000
_cell.angle_alpha   90.00
_cell.angle_beta   90.00
_cell.angle_gamma   90.00
#
_symmetry.space_group_name_H-M   'P 1'
#
loop_
_entity.id
_entity.type
_entity.pdbx_description
1 polymer ?
#
loop_
_entity_poly.entity_id
_entity_poly.type
_entity_poly.pdbx_seq_one_letter_code
_entity_poly.pdbx_strand_id
1 'polypeptide(L)'
;MILRPTHFTLLLLFFLLTPSHSLQFPMPKHKHAIKGPIKTLVVLVMENRSFDHILGWLKGTRPDIDGLTGTESNHLNASDPSSPEIFVSDDAVFVDSDPGHSIQAIREQIFGSNDTSPDPAPMNGFAQQAAGMDAPNMPKTVMSGFKPELLPVYTELANEFAVCDRWFASVPASTQPNRFYVHSATSHGASSNVRKDLIHGFPQKTIFDSLDENGLTFGIYYQNIPATMFFKSLRKLKHITKFHDYGLKFKLHAEMGLLPNYAVVEQRYFDVDLFPANDDHPSHDVAIGQRFVKDVYEVLRASPQWKEMALLITYDEHGGFYDHVPTPLSGVPNPDGIIGPDPWYFRFDRLGVRVPTFLISPWIDKGTGKKKKEQKECRFFRWMFGKKDLTALDTNCQNQLVIQAMVLKNSGKKKKEHKRHVGDVHDRTPATPLLWQGLRKLALLVTGITEFFRVRANLMETRAKMFSLALMQVIHEPTGPTPQSQFEHSSISATVKKLFNLKSNFLTKRDAWAGTFEKWFYLRDTPRDDCPGVLHRPGKMGGSGALGGRLEGSRSKSRFKILDVFTEKLPEVKTSLRPWGPKEDATLSEFQVELVQLASQLNGDHVLNTYPDIGKSMTVGEANRYVEDAIEKFLEAGRAALQAGANESAIVTMRPSLTSRTSGGEDYTYLVFVMQLGFAMLCAGSVRAKNAMNIMLTNVVDAVVGSISYFLFGFAFAFGSSSNPFIGTDFFALKDIPSSSYDYSFFLYQWAFAIAVAGITSGSIAERTQFSAYLIFSFFLTGFVYPIVAHWVWSSSGWLSPSLASSSLLFGSGAIDFAGSGVVHLVGGIAGLWGSFIEGPRVGRFDAFGKAVPMRGHNATLVVLGTFLLWFGWFGFNPGSFDKILVAYPNTTDQGNWTAVGRTAVTTTLAGSTAGIVTLFGRRLLVGHWDALDVCNGLLGGFVAITSGCSVVEPWAAIVCGFFAAWVLIGLNILAMKLQFDDPLEATQLHGGCGAWGLIFTGLFAKKEFVLQAYDSGESGIVRPYGLFLGGGWGLFGAQVVEVLVIVGWVSVTMGPLFFGLHKLRILRISRVDEVAGLDISSHGGYAYNAHPEDTGPRFYAEYVRLHAES
;
A
#
# COMPACT_ATOMS: atom_id res chain seq x y z
N MET A 1 -40.15 -53.98 -0.18
CA MET A 1 -39.00 -54.36 0.67
C MET A 1 -38.38 -53.08 1.19
N ILE A 2 -38.12 -53.04 2.50
CA ILE A 2 -37.61 -51.93 3.31
C ILE A 2 -36.29 -51.37 2.76
N LEU A 3 -36.07 -50.05 2.79
CA LEU A 3 -34.91 -49.38 3.42
C LEU A 3 -34.98 -47.84 3.31
N ARG A 4 -34.48 -47.18 4.36
CA ARG A 4 -34.69 -45.77 4.79
C ARG A 4 -33.77 -44.76 4.08
N PRO A 5 -34.10 -43.45 4.12
CA PRO A 5 -33.31 -42.38 3.51
C PRO A 5 -32.23 -41.85 4.48
N THR A 6 -30.98 -42.31 4.34
CA THR A 6 -29.83 -41.73 5.07
C THR A 6 -28.56 -41.54 4.24
N HIS A 7 -28.63 -41.61 2.90
CA HIS A 7 -27.44 -41.50 2.05
C HIS A 7 -27.46 -40.38 1.00
N PHE A 8 -28.52 -39.57 0.93
CA PHE A 8 -28.56 -38.45 -0.03
C PHE A 8 -28.00 -37.13 0.53
N THR A 9 -27.94 -36.98 1.86
CA THR A 9 -27.40 -35.77 2.51
C THR A 9 -25.87 -35.80 2.66
N LEU A 10 -25.22 -36.96 2.52
CA LEU A 10 -23.76 -37.07 2.58
C LEU A 10 -23.05 -36.88 1.23
N LEU A 11 -23.74 -37.04 0.10
CA LEU A 11 -23.15 -36.82 -1.22
C LEU A 11 -23.11 -35.34 -1.63
N LEU A 12 -24.05 -34.52 -1.13
CA LEU A 12 -24.09 -33.09 -1.45
C LEU A 12 -23.09 -32.25 -0.64
N LEU A 13 -22.64 -32.75 0.52
CA LEU A 13 -21.61 -32.12 1.35
C LEU A 13 -20.18 -32.45 0.90
N PHE A 14 -20.00 -33.44 0.01
CA PHE A 14 -18.68 -33.80 -0.54
C PHE A 14 -18.30 -33.00 -1.79
N PHE A 15 -19.27 -32.33 -2.44
CA PHE A 15 -19.03 -31.51 -3.64
C PHE A 15 -18.88 -30.00 -3.37
N LEU A 16 -19.07 -29.55 -2.13
CA LEU A 16 -18.90 -28.13 -1.72
C LEU A 16 -17.56 -27.83 -1.03
N LEU A 17 -16.61 -28.79 -1.00
CA LEU A 17 -15.30 -28.62 -0.37
C LEU A 17 -14.11 -29.05 -1.26
N THR A 18 -14.29 -29.16 -2.57
CA THR A 18 -13.18 -29.38 -3.51
C THR A 18 -12.90 -28.11 -4.30
N PRO A 19 -11.74 -27.44 -4.13
CA PRO A 19 -11.29 -26.49 -5.13
C PRO A 19 -11.01 -27.27 -6.42
N SER A 20 -11.55 -26.80 -7.53
CA SER A 20 -11.15 -27.19 -8.88
C SER A 20 -9.71 -26.78 -9.12
N HIS A 21 -8.77 -27.56 -8.61
CA HIS A 21 -7.43 -27.62 -9.17
C HIS A 21 -7.54 -28.40 -10.48
N SER A 22 -7.34 -27.70 -11.58
CA SER A 22 -6.82 -28.29 -12.80
C SER A 22 -5.61 -29.15 -12.41
N LEU A 23 -5.76 -30.47 -12.48
CA LEU A 23 -4.69 -31.44 -12.38
C LEU A 23 -3.79 -31.31 -13.61
N GLN A 24 -2.97 -30.27 -13.62
CA GLN A 24 -1.66 -30.36 -14.24
C GLN A 24 -0.78 -31.00 -13.18
N PHE A 25 -0.60 -32.33 -13.29
CA PHE A 25 0.39 -33.02 -12.48
C PHE A 25 1.73 -32.30 -12.65
N PRO A 26 2.30 -31.67 -11.60
CA PRO A 26 3.69 -31.31 -11.63
C PRO A 26 4.42 -32.64 -11.73
N MET A 27 5.23 -32.84 -12.78
CA MET A 27 6.21 -33.91 -12.74
C MET A 27 6.91 -33.85 -11.38
N PRO A 28 7.09 -34.98 -10.67
CA PRO A 28 7.72 -34.98 -9.36
C PRO A 28 9.12 -34.39 -9.50
N LYS A 29 9.27 -33.10 -9.18
CA LYS A 29 10.59 -32.50 -8.98
C LYS A 29 11.19 -33.29 -7.81
N HIS A 30 12.28 -34.00 -8.06
CA HIS A 30 13.04 -34.72 -7.03
C HIS A 30 13.12 -33.85 -5.77
N LYS A 31 12.64 -34.34 -4.61
CA LYS A 31 12.77 -33.63 -3.33
C LYS A 31 14.25 -33.32 -3.11
N HIS A 32 14.59 -32.02 -3.09
CA HIS A 32 15.94 -31.56 -2.82
C HIS A 32 16.28 -31.87 -1.36
N ALA A 33 17.19 -32.82 -1.14
CA ALA A 33 17.49 -33.33 0.19
C ALA A 33 18.49 -32.41 0.92
N ILE A 34 18.02 -31.68 1.94
CA ILE A 34 18.86 -30.89 2.85
C ILE A 34 19.52 -31.84 3.86
N LYS A 35 20.85 -31.90 3.90
CA LYS A 35 21.62 -32.89 4.69
C LYS A 35 21.97 -32.47 6.12
N GLY A 36 21.79 -31.19 6.48
CA GLY A 36 22.11 -30.63 7.80
C GLY A 36 20.95 -30.54 8.80
N PRO A 37 21.21 -30.20 10.08
CA PRO A 37 20.16 -30.02 11.08
C PRO A 37 19.25 -28.83 10.79
N ILE A 38 19.78 -27.79 10.14
CA ILE A 38 19.02 -26.58 9.80
C ILE A 38 18.29 -26.77 8.47
N LYS A 39 16.97 -26.63 8.50
CA LYS A 39 16.07 -26.67 7.33
C LYS A 39 15.49 -25.29 6.99
N THR A 40 15.45 -24.39 7.97
CA THR A 40 14.93 -23.03 7.86
C THR A 40 15.94 -22.04 8.43
N LEU A 41 16.36 -21.08 7.60
CA LEU A 41 17.15 -19.92 8.04
C LEU A 41 16.24 -18.69 8.02
N VAL A 42 16.12 -18.02 9.17
CA VAL A 42 15.40 -16.75 9.33
C VAL A 42 16.43 -15.62 9.39
N VAL A 43 16.23 -14.58 8.59
CA VAL A 43 17.14 -13.42 8.51
C VAL A 43 16.37 -12.15 8.87
N LEU A 44 16.97 -11.37 9.77
CA LEU A 44 16.49 -10.07 10.23
C LEU A 44 17.65 -9.07 10.16
N VAL A 45 17.45 -7.93 9.48
CA VAL A 45 18.51 -6.92 9.24
C VAL A 45 18.06 -5.57 9.80
N MET A 46 18.55 -5.23 10.99
CA MET A 46 18.30 -3.96 11.69
C MET A 46 19.10 -2.81 11.04
N GLU A 47 18.88 -1.56 11.47
CA GLU A 47 19.44 -0.37 10.81
C GLU A 47 20.49 0.37 11.62
N ASN A 48 21.53 0.82 10.92
CA ASN A 48 22.34 1.98 11.24
C ASN A 48 22.94 1.97 12.65
N ARG A 49 23.66 0.89 13.01
CA ARG A 49 24.36 0.77 14.31
C ARG A 49 25.67 0.02 14.19
N SER A 50 26.74 0.60 14.73
CA SER A 50 28.04 -0.06 14.83
C SER A 50 28.02 -1.17 15.88
N PHE A 51 28.96 -2.12 15.75
CA PHE A 51 29.12 -3.17 16.76
C PHE A 51 29.40 -2.57 18.14
N ASP A 52 30.33 -1.63 18.23
CA ASP A 52 30.68 -1.01 19.50
C ASP A 52 29.55 -0.21 20.14
N HIS A 53 28.66 0.39 19.35
CA HIS A 53 27.53 1.14 19.85
C HIS A 53 26.50 0.24 20.58
N ILE A 54 26.27 -0.98 20.10
CA ILE A 54 25.27 -1.91 20.65
C ILE A 54 25.89 -2.93 21.61
N LEU A 55 27.07 -3.46 21.30
CA LEU A 55 27.70 -4.58 22.01
C LEU A 55 29.10 -4.27 22.56
N GLY A 56 29.70 -3.12 22.23
CA GLY A 56 31.08 -2.80 22.61
C GLY A 56 31.31 -2.85 24.13
N TRP A 57 30.39 -2.28 24.90
CA TRP A 57 30.48 -2.25 26.37
C TRP A 57 30.19 -3.60 27.05
N LEU A 58 29.71 -4.60 26.29
CA LEU A 58 29.52 -5.95 26.82
C LEU A 58 30.86 -6.58 27.23
N LYS A 59 32.00 -6.09 26.70
CA LYS A 59 33.37 -6.49 27.08
C LYS A 59 33.62 -6.46 28.59
N GLY A 60 33.01 -5.52 29.31
CA GLY A 60 33.10 -5.44 30.77
C GLY A 60 32.59 -6.69 31.51
N THR A 61 31.62 -7.40 30.92
CA THR A 61 31.06 -8.66 31.47
C THR A 61 31.44 -9.90 30.66
N ARG A 62 31.80 -9.71 29.38
CA ARG A 62 32.21 -10.71 28.39
C ARG A 62 33.58 -10.33 27.80
N PRO A 63 34.69 -10.55 28.54
CA PRO A 63 36.02 -10.14 28.10
C PRO A 63 36.52 -10.89 26.85
N ASP A 64 35.80 -11.94 26.43
CA ASP A 64 35.99 -12.65 25.18
C ASP A 64 35.49 -11.88 23.95
N ILE A 65 34.72 -10.80 24.11
CA ILE A 65 34.27 -9.93 22.99
C ILE A 65 35.34 -8.88 22.67
N ASP A 66 35.63 -8.69 21.38
CA ASP A 66 36.43 -7.58 20.87
C ASP A 66 35.63 -6.26 20.89
N GLY A 67 35.39 -5.74 22.09
CA GLY A 67 34.64 -4.49 22.36
C GLY A 67 35.49 -3.38 23.00
N LEU A 68 34.82 -2.37 23.54
CA LEU A 68 35.43 -1.13 24.07
C LEU A 68 36.04 -1.31 25.46
N THR A 69 37.13 -0.59 25.71
CA THR A 69 37.82 -0.53 27.00
C THR A 69 37.61 0.80 27.74
N GLY A 70 37.11 1.82 27.06
CA GLY A 70 36.96 3.18 27.60
C GLY A 70 38.21 4.05 27.39
N THR A 71 39.21 3.53 26.69
CA THR A 71 40.47 4.25 26.40
C THR A 71 40.56 4.70 24.95
N GLU A 72 39.66 4.21 24.09
CA GLU A 72 39.56 4.56 22.69
C GLU A 72 39.08 6.02 22.54
N SER A 73 39.67 6.76 21.59
CA SER A 73 39.38 8.17 21.35
C SER A 73 39.50 8.54 19.87
N ASN A 74 38.85 9.64 19.47
CA ASN A 74 39.05 10.32 18.20
C ASN A 74 39.29 11.81 18.47
N HIS A 75 40.22 12.43 17.75
CA HIS A 75 40.37 13.89 17.77
C HIS A 75 39.23 14.57 17.01
N LEU A 76 38.81 15.76 17.44
CA LEU A 76 37.89 16.60 16.67
C LEU A 76 38.46 17.03 15.30
N ASN A 77 39.78 17.03 15.17
CA ASN A 77 40.50 17.13 13.90
C ASN A 77 41.60 16.07 13.90
N ALA A 78 41.43 15.03 13.10
CA ALA A 78 42.34 13.88 13.00
C ALA A 78 43.73 14.24 12.46
N SER A 79 43.86 15.38 11.78
CA SER A 79 45.15 15.88 11.25
C SER A 79 45.90 16.78 12.24
N ASP A 80 45.27 17.20 13.34
CA ASP A 80 45.86 18.05 14.37
C ASP A 80 45.95 17.31 15.72
N PRO A 81 47.13 16.79 16.09
CA PRO A 81 47.33 16.10 17.37
C PRO A 81 47.06 16.97 18.62
N SER A 82 46.98 18.30 18.47
CA SER A 82 46.63 19.21 19.57
C SER A 82 45.12 19.47 19.69
N SER A 83 44.33 18.97 18.73
CA SER A 83 42.88 19.04 18.75
C SER A 83 42.31 18.27 19.95
N PRO A 84 41.22 18.74 20.59
CA PRO A 84 40.56 18.01 21.66
C PRO A 84 40.22 16.57 21.25
N GLU A 85 40.44 15.63 22.17
CA GLU A 85 40.05 14.24 22.04
C GLU A 85 38.65 14.01 22.61
N ILE A 86 37.86 13.22 21.88
CA ILE A 86 36.58 12.68 22.34
C ILE A 86 36.81 11.19 22.62
N PHE A 87 36.75 10.83 23.89
CA PHE A 87 36.83 9.44 24.33
C PHE A 87 35.48 8.75 24.16
N VAL A 88 35.52 7.44 23.94
CA VAL A 88 34.31 6.62 23.96
C VAL A 88 33.66 6.64 25.35
N SER A 89 32.33 6.56 25.39
CA SER A 89 31.55 6.56 26.64
C SER A 89 30.39 5.57 26.59
N ASP A 90 29.91 5.17 27.77
CA ASP A 90 28.82 4.19 27.95
C ASP A 90 27.45 4.85 28.23
N ASP A 91 27.34 6.15 27.92
CA ASP A 91 26.18 6.99 28.20
C ASP A 91 25.33 7.26 26.95
N ALA A 92 25.34 6.36 25.96
CA ALA A 92 24.46 6.49 24.81
C ALA A 92 22.99 6.52 25.23
N VAL A 93 22.25 7.42 24.59
CA VAL A 93 20.82 7.66 24.79
C VAL A 93 20.12 7.64 23.44
N PHE A 94 18.81 7.89 23.45
CA PHE A 94 18.07 8.16 22.23
C PHE A 94 18.72 9.29 21.41
N VAL A 95 18.91 9.04 20.11
CA VAL A 95 19.56 9.98 19.18
C VAL A 95 18.49 10.50 18.21
N ASP A 96 18.19 11.81 18.28
CA ASP A 96 17.17 12.44 17.43
C ASP A 96 17.70 12.84 16.04
N SER A 97 19.03 13.01 15.90
CA SER A 97 19.67 13.40 14.64
C SER A 97 20.40 12.23 14.00
N ASP A 98 20.14 11.99 12.72
CA ASP A 98 20.75 10.92 11.94
C ASP A 98 22.24 11.23 11.64
N PRO A 99 23.21 10.48 12.19
CA PRO A 99 24.63 10.72 11.94
C PRO A 99 24.98 10.46 10.47
N GLY A 100 26.04 11.12 9.98
CA GLY A 100 26.45 10.97 8.59
C GLY A 100 26.87 9.54 8.27
N HIS A 101 26.23 8.90 7.30
CA HIS A 101 26.55 7.54 6.87
C HIS A 101 26.56 7.38 5.33
N SER A 102 26.75 8.49 4.61
CA SER A 102 27.05 8.48 3.19
C SER A 102 28.45 7.93 2.91
N ILE A 103 28.73 7.45 1.70
CA ILE A 103 30.08 6.97 1.32
C ILE A 103 31.19 8.01 1.61
N GLN A 104 30.88 9.30 1.51
CA GLN A 104 31.76 10.41 1.84
C GLN A 104 32.02 10.49 3.34
N ALA A 105 30.96 10.47 4.14
CA ALA A 105 31.05 10.51 5.60
C ALA A 105 31.81 9.28 6.12
N ILE A 106 31.49 8.09 5.62
CA ILE A 106 32.12 6.83 6.02
C ILE A 106 33.60 6.82 5.64
N ARG A 107 33.97 7.35 4.47
CA ARG A 107 35.38 7.52 4.09
C ARG A 107 36.13 8.41 5.09
N GLU A 108 35.54 9.54 5.46
CA GLU A 108 36.15 10.44 6.44
C GLU A 108 36.25 9.77 7.81
N GLN A 109 35.21 9.09 8.27
CA GLN A 109 35.20 8.34 9.53
C GLN A 109 36.32 7.30 9.62
N ILE A 110 36.51 6.51 8.57
CA ILE A 110 37.52 5.45 8.51
C ILE A 110 38.95 6.01 8.47
N PHE A 111 39.20 7.10 7.75
CA PHE A 111 40.56 7.56 7.43
C PHE A 111 41.00 8.86 8.10
N GLY A 112 40.08 9.70 8.56
CA GLY A 112 40.33 11.03 9.13
C GLY A 112 40.98 12.04 8.18
N SER A 113 41.32 11.65 6.95
CA SER A 113 42.05 12.46 5.99
C SER A 113 41.70 12.10 4.54
N ASN A 114 42.28 12.83 3.59
CA ASN A 114 42.15 12.51 2.17
C ASN A 114 43.01 11.32 1.71
N ASP A 115 43.94 10.84 2.53
CA ASP A 115 44.72 9.66 2.23
C ASP A 115 43.97 8.40 2.68
N THR A 116 43.60 7.55 1.71
CA THR A 116 42.93 6.26 1.97
C THR A 116 43.84 5.05 1.80
N SER A 117 45.16 5.26 1.75
CA SER A 117 46.17 4.20 1.66
C SER A 117 46.55 3.49 2.96
N PRO A 118 46.35 4.05 4.18
CA PRO A 118 46.70 3.34 5.41
C PRO A 118 45.96 2.00 5.58
N ASP A 119 46.70 0.90 5.75
CA ASP A 119 46.22 -0.45 6.06
C ASP A 119 47.08 -1.03 7.21
N PRO A 120 46.53 -1.23 8.43
CA PRO A 120 45.12 -1.13 8.80
C PRO A 120 44.58 0.32 8.77
N ALA A 121 43.27 0.44 8.50
CA ALA A 121 42.58 1.73 8.50
C ALA A 121 42.59 2.36 9.92
N PRO A 122 42.79 3.69 10.06
CA PRO A 122 43.03 4.31 11.37
C PRO A 122 41.77 4.48 12.23
N MET A 123 40.57 4.47 11.65
CA MET A 123 39.28 4.61 12.36
C MET A 123 39.21 5.86 13.26
N ASN A 124 39.78 6.98 12.81
CA ASN A 124 40.02 8.16 13.65
C ASN A 124 39.24 9.42 13.26
N GLY A 125 38.37 9.35 12.25
CA GLY A 125 37.64 10.50 11.73
C GLY A 125 36.18 10.63 12.17
N PHE A 126 35.69 9.78 13.07
CA PHE A 126 34.27 9.77 13.46
C PHE A 126 33.88 11.05 14.19
N ALA A 127 34.65 11.44 15.19
CA ALA A 127 34.42 12.70 15.92
C ALA A 127 34.58 13.93 15.00
N GLN A 128 35.54 13.91 14.07
CA GLN A 128 35.75 14.98 13.09
C GLN A 128 34.56 15.14 12.14
N GLN A 129 34.12 14.04 11.52
CA GLN A 129 33.00 14.06 10.58
C GLN A 129 31.71 14.53 11.28
N ALA A 130 31.48 14.05 12.50
CA ALA A 130 30.34 14.47 13.32
C ALA A 130 30.41 15.94 13.76
N ALA A 131 31.61 16.50 13.95
CA ALA A 131 31.80 17.91 14.31
C ALA A 131 31.44 18.85 13.14
N GLY A 132 31.53 18.36 11.90
CA GLY A 132 31.12 19.08 10.69
C GLY A 132 29.62 19.07 10.43
N MET A 133 28.81 18.37 11.24
CA MET A 133 27.35 18.30 11.09
C MET A 133 26.65 19.46 11.82
N ASP A 134 25.52 19.90 11.29
CA ASP A 134 24.65 20.93 11.89
C ASP A 134 23.76 20.33 12.99
N ALA A 135 24.37 19.70 14.00
CA ALA A 135 23.67 19.12 15.14
C ALA A 135 24.52 19.21 16.43
N PRO A 136 23.92 19.62 17.56
CA PRO A 136 24.66 19.88 18.80
C PRO A 136 25.20 18.58 19.41
N ASN A 137 26.43 18.62 19.92
CA ASN A 137 27.10 17.53 20.64
C ASN A 137 27.29 16.21 19.85
N MET A 138 27.13 16.21 18.52
CA MET A 138 27.26 15.01 17.69
C MET A 138 28.58 14.24 17.85
N PRO A 139 29.77 14.87 18.01
CA PRO A 139 31.01 14.13 18.24
C PRO A 139 30.94 13.22 19.47
N LYS A 140 30.30 13.67 20.55
CA LYS A 140 30.11 12.84 21.75
C LYS A 140 29.08 11.74 21.49
N THR A 141 27.99 12.06 20.79
CA THR A 141 26.92 11.11 20.45
C THR A 141 27.45 9.93 19.63
N VAL A 142 28.21 10.18 18.56
CA VAL A 142 28.73 9.11 17.69
C VAL A 142 29.80 8.25 18.37
N MET A 143 30.51 8.81 19.35
CA MET A 143 31.52 8.11 20.15
C MET A 143 30.94 7.39 21.39
N SER A 144 29.65 7.58 21.68
CA SER A 144 28.97 6.89 22.79
C SER A 144 28.47 5.51 22.36
N GLY A 145 28.35 4.58 23.32
CA GLY A 145 27.72 3.27 23.15
C GLY A 145 26.78 2.95 24.32
N PHE A 146 25.86 2.01 24.13
CA PHE A 146 24.87 1.67 25.15
C PHE A 146 25.46 0.77 26.24
N LYS A 147 25.04 1.03 27.47
CA LYS A 147 25.20 0.10 28.58
C LYS A 147 24.45 -1.21 28.33
N PRO A 148 25.06 -2.39 28.64
CA PRO A 148 24.38 -3.68 28.51
C PRO A 148 23.02 -3.74 29.23
N GLU A 149 22.86 -3.02 30.33
CA GLU A 149 21.62 -2.98 31.12
C GLU A 149 20.48 -2.22 30.41
N LEU A 150 20.80 -1.29 29.50
CA LEU A 150 19.81 -0.58 28.67
C LEU A 150 19.36 -1.40 27.47
N LEU A 151 20.15 -2.41 27.09
CA LEU A 151 19.88 -3.32 25.99
C LEU A 151 19.65 -4.76 26.46
N PRO A 152 18.70 -5.00 27.40
CA PRO A 152 18.58 -6.29 28.07
C PRO A 152 18.29 -7.45 27.10
N VAL A 153 17.56 -7.23 26.00
CA VAL A 153 17.27 -8.29 25.03
C VAL A 153 18.51 -8.68 24.24
N TYR A 154 19.25 -7.70 23.73
CA TYR A 154 20.49 -7.93 22.98
C TYR A 154 21.59 -8.54 23.86
N THR A 155 21.71 -8.04 25.09
CA THR A 155 22.61 -8.58 26.11
C THR A 155 22.28 -10.04 26.42
N GLU A 156 21.01 -10.38 26.62
CA GLU A 156 20.61 -11.77 26.89
C GLU A 156 20.87 -12.68 25.69
N LEU A 157 20.54 -12.23 24.48
CA LEU A 157 20.83 -13.00 23.26
C LEU A 157 22.34 -13.25 23.07
N ALA A 158 23.18 -12.25 23.34
CA ALA A 158 24.65 -12.41 23.31
C ALA A 158 25.18 -13.36 24.39
N ASN A 159 24.49 -13.47 25.53
CA ASN A 159 24.83 -14.39 26.61
C ASN A 159 24.26 -15.80 26.43
N GLU A 160 23.24 -15.97 25.60
CA GLU A 160 22.61 -17.27 25.33
C GLU A 160 23.09 -17.94 24.05
N PHE A 161 23.58 -17.15 23.10
CA PHE A 161 23.95 -17.59 21.76
C PHE A 161 25.26 -16.94 21.28
N ALA A 162 25.65 -17.23 20.04
CA ALA A 162 26.90 -16.74 19.49
C ALA A 162 26.75 -15.32 18.92
N VAL A 163 27.82 -14.53 19.09
CA VAL A 163 27.97 -13.20 18.49
C VAL A 163 29.17 -13.23 17.54
N CYS A 164 29.00 -12.68 16.33
CA CYS A 164 30.10 -12.45 15.42
C CYS A 164 30.64 -11.04 15.66
N ASP A 165 31.79 -10.92 16.30
CA ASP A 165 32.40 -9.63 16.65
C ASP A 165 33.40 -9.13 15.59
N ARG A 166 33.43 -9.75 14.41
CA ARG A 166 34.11 -9.23 13.21
C ARG A 166 33.24 -9.42 11.96
N TRP A 167 31.98 -9.01 12.06
CA TRP A 167 31.06 -8.93 10.92
C TRP A 167 31.03 -7.51 10.37
N PHE A 168 31.41 -7.33 9.11
CA PHE A 168 31.53 -6.01 8.50
C PHE A 168 30.38 -5.72 7.55
N ALA A 169 29.98 -4.46 7.45
CA ALA A 169 29.16 -3.98 6.34
C ALA A 169 29.89 -4.33 5.02
N SER A 170 29.15 -4.85 4.04
CA SER A 170 29.74 -5.32 2.79
C SER A 170 30.40 -4.20 2.00
N VAL A 171 29.91 -2.97 2.15
CA VAL A 171 30.46 -1.77 1.49
C VAL A 171 30.42 -0.57 2.44
N PRO A 172 31.41 0.35 2.36
CA PRO A 172 31.41 1.60 3.11
C PRO A 172 30.46 2.62 2.46
N ALA A 173 29.16 2.34 2.49
CA ALA A 173 28.10 3.13 1.85
C ALA A 173 26.80 3.04 2.68
N SER A 174 25.79 3.85 2.33
CA SER A 174 24.50 3.92 3.01
C SER A 174 23.75 2.58 3.06
N THR A 175 22.64 2.56 3.79
CA THR A 175 21.72 1.42 4.05
C THR A 175 21.46 0.53 2.82
N GLN A 176 20.96 1.10 1.73
CA GLN A 176 20.43 0.33 0.61
C GLN A 176 21.46 -0.54 -0.13
N PRO A 177 22.66 -0.03 -0.50
CA PRO A 177 23.75 -0.87 -0.99
C PRO A 177 24.04 -2.08 -0.11
N ASN A 178 24.15 -1.90 1.21
CA ASN A 178 24.45 -3.00 2.13
C ASN A 178 23.30 -4.03 2.20
N ARG A 179 22.05 -3.57 2.25
CA ARG A 179 20.86 -4.46 2.15
C ARG A 179 20.83 -5.26 0.83
N PHE A 180 21.37 -4.75 -0.28
CA PHE A 180 21.51 -5.53 -1.50
C PHE A 180 22.50 -6.68 -1.40
N TYR A 181 23.63 -6.50 -0.71
CA TYR A 181 24.62 -7.56 -0.51
C TYR A 181 24.04 -8.75 0.27
N VAL A 182 23.16 -8.51 1.25
CA VAL A 182 22.47 -9.55 2.06
C VAL A 182 21.85 -10.63 1.16
N HIS A 183 21.15 -10.21 0.11
CA HIS A 183 20.36 -11.12 -0.73
C HIS A 183 20.92 -11.35 -2.14
N SER A 184 21.92 -10.59 -2.58
CA SER A 184 22.45 -10.70 -3.95
C SER A 184 23.98 -10.69 -4.06
N ALA A 185 24.70 -10.51 -2.94
CA ALA A 185 26.17 -10.45 -2.91
C ALA A 185 26.80 -9.37 -3.81
N THR A 186 26.02 -8.35 -4.19
CA THR A 186 26.44 -7.13 -4.90
C THR A 186 25.39 -6.04 -4.73
N SER A 187 25.79 -4.78 -4.79
CA SER A 187 24.87 -3.64 -4.94
C SER A 187 24.63 -3.25 -6.40
N HIS A 188 25.18 -4.01 -7.35
CA HIS A 188 25.16 -3.72 -8.78
C HIS A 188 25.72 -2.33 -9.13
N GLY A 189 26.80 -1.94 -8.45
CA GLY A 189 27.45 -0.65 -8.66
C GLY A 189 26.86 0.52 -7.86
N ALA A 190 25.79 0.30 -7.08
CA ALA A 190 25.22 1.34 -6.23
C ALA A 190 26.12 1.58 -5.00
N SER A 191 26.54 2.83 -4.81
CA SER A 191 27.28 3.33 -3.64
C SER A 191 26.49 4.35 -2.81
N SER A 192 25.30 4.69 -3.28
CA SER A 192 24.34 5.64 -2.73
C SER A 192 23.03 5.46 -3.50
N ASN A 193 22.11 6.40 -3.34
CA ASN A 193 20.76 6.33 -3.87
C ASN A 193 20.74 6.61 -5.37
N VAL A 194 20.59 5.56 -6.18
CA VAL A 194 20.51 5.71 -7.63
C VAL A 194 19.06 5.65 -8.10
N ARG A 195 18.42 6.83 -8.16
CA ARG A 195 17.00 7.02 -8.53
C ARG A 195 16.62 6.44 -9.90
N LYS A 196 17.55 6.47 -10.86
CA LYS A 196 17.30 5.97 -12.23
C LYS A 196 17.14 4.45 -12.29
N ASP A 197 17.81 3.73 -11.40
CA ASP A 197 17.83 2.26 -11.41
C ASP A 197 16.59 1.67 -10.69
N LEU A 198 15.94 2.47 -9.84
CA LEU A 198 14.71 2.11 -9.12
C LEU A 198 13.51 1.84 -10.04
N ILE A 199 13.40 2.60 -11.13
CA ILE A 199 12.31 2.48 -12.11
C ILE A 199 12.24 1.05 -12.66
N HIS A 200 13.39 0.49 -13.04
CA HIS A 200 13.44 -0.84 -13.64
C HIS A 200 13.57 -1.97 -12.63
N GLY A 201 13.88 -1.63 -11.37
CA GLY A 201 14.30 -2.58 -10.35
C GLY A 201 15.72 -3.09 -10.61
N PHE A 202 16.40 -3.43 -9.54
CA PHE A 202 17.78 -3.90 -9.55
C PHE A 202 17.87 -5.28 -10.23
N PRO A 203 18.71 -5.46 -11.28
CA PRO A 203 18.65 -6.61 -12.17
C PRO A 203 19.43 -7.84 -11.69
N GLN A 204 20.24 -7.71 -10.64
CA GLN A 204 21.11 -8.77 -10.17
C GLN A 204 20.33 -10.01 -9.69
N LYS A 205 20.95 -11.18 -9.86
CA LYS A 205 20.40 -12.45 -9.38
C LYS A 205 20.44 -12.50 -7.87
N THR A 206 19.35 -12.96 -7.25
CA THR A 206 19.24 -13.04 -5.79
C THR A 206 19.37 -14.48 -5.27
N ILE A 207 19.53 -14.61 -3.95
CA ILE A 207 19.43 -15.89 -3.26
C ILE A 207 18.03 -16.50 -3.41
N PHE A 208 16.98 -15.68 -3.48
CA PHE A 208 15.60 -16.12 -3.72
C PHE A 208 15.46 -16.83 -5.06
N ASP A 209 16.05 -16.26 -6.12
CA ASP A 209 16.10 -16.89 -7.44
C ASP A 209 16.82 -18.24 -7.39
N SER A 210 17.93 -18.31 -6.65
CA SER A 210 18.70 -19.57 -6.48
C SER A 210 17.92 -20.64 -5.72
N LEU A 211 17.10 -20.26 -4.73
CA LEU A 211 16.23 -21.18 -4.01
C LEU A 211 15.13 -21.73 -4.92
N ASP A 212 14.45 -20.85 -5.66
CA ASP A 212 13.36 -21.22 -6.57
C ASP A 212 13.86 -22.15 -7.70
N GLU A 213 15.02 -21.85 -8.29
CA GLU A 213 15.68 -22.70 -9.30
C GLU A 213 16.03 -24.11 -8.79
N ASN A 214 16.24 -24.26 -7.47
CA ASN A 214 16.53 -25.53 -6.82
C ASN A 214 15.29 -26.16 -6.17
N GLY A 215 14.09 -25.59 -6.37
CA GLY A 215 12.84 -26.12 -5.83
C GLY A 215 12.71 -25.99 -4.31
N LEU A 216 13.39 -25.01 -3.71
CA LEU A 216 13.29 -24.67 -2.29
C LEU A 216 12.37 -23.46 -2.10
N THR A 217 11.82 -23.34 -0.90
CA THR A 217 10.84 -22.30 -0.58
C THR A 217 11.48 -21.11 0.12
N PHE A 218 10.96 -19.92 -0.16
CA PHE A 218 11.27 -18.71 0.61
C PHE A 218 9.98 -17.94 0.92
N GLY A 219 10.06 -17.03 1.89
CA GLY A 219 8.95 -16.13 2.24
C GLY A 219 9.49 -14.85 2.87
N ILE A 220 8.82 -13.74 2.55
CA ILE A 220 9.16 -12.40 3.01
C ILE A 220 7.99 -11.92 3.89
N TYR A 221 8.28 -11.67 5.16
CA TYR A 221 7.32 -11.30 6.19
C TYR A 221 7.58 -9.83 6.56
N TYR A 222 6.73 -8.93 6.09
CA TYR A 222 6.93 -7.49 6.21
C TYR A 222 5.81 -6.83 7.02
N GLN A 223 6.07 -5.64 7.55
CA GLN A 223 5.09 -4.87 8.34
C GLN A 223 4.54 -3.64 7.59
N ASN A 224 5.39 -2.82 6.95
CA ASN A 224 4.91 -1.72 6.08
C ASN A 224 5.19 -2.01 4.60
N ILE A 225 6.46 -2.09 4.22
CA ILE A 225 6.90 -2.32 2.83
C ILE A 225 8.05 -3.32 2.79
N PRO A 226 8.02 -4.31 1.87
CA PRO A 226 9.14 -5.20 1.66
C PRO A 226 10.21 -4.52 0.79
N ALA A 227 11.29 -4.02 1.40
CA ALA A 227 12.48 -3.48 0.73
C ALA A 227 13.10 -4.49 -0.25
N THR A 228 12.93 -5.80 -0.02
CA THR A 228 13.27 -6.83 -1.00
C THR A 228 12.63 -6.63 -2.39
N MET A 229 11.54 -5.85 -2.52
CA MET A 229 10.96 -5.47 -3.82
C MET A 229 11.82 -4.49 -4.63
N PHE A 230 12.93 -3.96 -4.10
CA PHE A 230 13.93 -3.27 -4.93
C PHE A 230 14.52 -4.18 -6.02
N PHE A 231 14.56 -5.50 -5.79
CA PHE A 231 15.01 -6.47 -6.79
C PHE A 231 13.94 -6.70 -7.85
N LYS A 232 14.33 -6.53 -9.11
CA LYS A 232 13.45 -6.75 -10.27
C LYS A 232 12.88 -8.17 -10.32
N SER A 233 13.66 -9.18 -9.89
CA SER A 233 13.23 -10.57 -9.90
C SER A 233 12.10 -10.86 -8.90
N LEU A 234 12.03 -10.12 -7.80
CA LEU A 234 10.99 -10.27 -6.79
C LEU A 234 9.67 -9.57 -7.15
N ARG A 235 9.69 -8.67 -8.14
CA ARG A 235 8.48 -8.09 -8.77
C ARG A 235 7.83 -9.01 -9.81
N LYS A 236 8.36 -10.21 -10.03
CA LYS A 236 7.77 -11.19 -10.95
C LYS A 236 6.53 -11.82 -10.35
N LEU A 237 5.56 -12.11 -11.20
CA LEU A 237 4.25 -12.62 -10.83
C LEU A 237 4.34 -13.92 -10.00
N LYS A 238 5.26 -14.85 -10.34
CA LYS A 238 5.52 -16.10 -9.59
C LYS A 238 5.91 -15.89 -8.12
N HIS A 239 6.42 -14.71 -7.77
CA HIS A 239 6.89 -14.39 -6.42
C HIS A 239 5.87 -13.59 -5.60
N ILE A 240 4.75 -13.14 -6.19
CA ILE A 240 3.74 -12.32 -5.50
C ILE A 240 3.15 -13.02 -4.27
N THR A 241 3.00 -14.35 -4.33
CA THR A 241 2.49 -15.15 -3.21
C THR A 241 3.51 -15.40 -2.11
N LYS A 242 4.74 -14.90 -2.24
CA LYS A 242 5.83 -15.06 -1.25
C LYS A 242 5.89 -13.91 -0.23
N PHE A 243 5.09 -12.87 -0.43
CA PHE A 243 4.99 -11.72 0.45
C PHE A 243 3.83 -11.89 1.42
N HIS A 244 4.12 -11.71 2.70
CA HIS A 244 3.22 -12.04 3.79
C HIS A 244 3.26 -10.94 4.85
N ASP A 245 2.08 -10.62 5.41
CA ASP A 245 2.00 -9.77 6.59
C ASP A 245 2.67 -10.46 7.80
N TYR A 246 3.52 -9.72 8.52
CA TYR A 246 4.20 -10.23 9.71
C TYR A 246 3.21 -10.56 10.83
N GLY A 247 2.28 -9.65 11.15
CA GLY A 247 1.41 -9.76 12.33
C GLY A 247 0.53 -11.02 12.30
N LEU A 248 0.01 -11.36 11.12
CA LEU A 248 -0.91 -12.45 10.90
C LEU A 248 -0.21 -13.72 10.40
N LYS A 249 0.60 -13.63 9.33
CA LYS A 249 1.09 -14.82 8.62
C LYS A 249 2.40 -15.38 9.18
N PHE A 250 3.33 -14.53 9.64
CA PHE A 250 4.57 -15.04 10.23
C PHE A 250 4.29 -15.88 11.48
N LYS A 251 3.47 -15.34 12.39
CA LYS A 251 3.08 -16.01 13.63
C LYS A 251 2.33 -17.33 13.36
N LEU A 252 1.38 -17.30 12.43
CA LEU A 252 0.63 -18.49 12.02
C LEU A 252 1.53 -19.55 11.36
N HIS A 253 2.41 -19.16 10.43
CA HIS A 253 3.33 -20.10 9.77
C HIS A 253 4.32 -20.69 10.79
N ALA A 254 4.82 -19.90 11.72
CA ALA A 254 5.68 -20.38 12.79
C ALA A 254 4.95 -21.38 13.69
N GLU A 255 3.73 -21.06 14.15
CA GLU A 255 2.92 -21.93 15.00
C GLU A 255 2.59 -23.27 14.32
N MET A 256 2.23 -23.23 13.04
CA MET A 256 1.87 -24.42 12.26
C MET A 256 3.08 -25.24 11.78
N GLY A 257 4.29 -24.73 11.96
CA GLY A 257 5.49 -25.34 11.42
C GLY A 257 5.59 -25.31 9.89
N LEU A 258 5.14 -24.20 9.29
CA LEU A 258 5.09 -23.96 7.85
C LEU A 258 6.08 -22.87 7.39
N LEU A 259 7.04 -22.45 8.23
CA LEU A 259 8.04 -21.49 7.79
C LEU A 259 8.90 -22.09 6.65
N PRO A 260 9.21 -21.30 5.61
CA PRO A 260 9.94 -21.75 4.43
C PRO A 260 11.41 -22.03 4.74
N ASN A 261 12.16 -22.53 3.75
CA ASN A 261 13.60 -22.78 3.93
C ASN A 261 14.40 -21.50 4.19
N TYR A 262 13.99 -20.39 3.58
CA TYR A 262 14.58 -19.07 3.80
C TYR A 262 13.49 -18.05 4.09
N ALA A 263 13.43 -17.56 5.33
CA ALA A 263 12.45 -16.56 5.76
C ALA A 263 13.16 -15.24 6.02
N VAL A 264 12.65 -14.16 5.42
CA VAL A 264 13.13 -12.81 5.69
C VAL A 264 12.06 -12.08 6.47
N VAL A 265 12.45 -11.48 7.60
CA VAL A 265 11.56 -10.66 8.42
C VAL A 265 11.99 -9.20 8.26
N GLU A 266 11.07 -8.35 7.84
CA GLU A 266 11.30 -6.92 7.64
C GLU A 266 10.55 -6.07 8.68
N GLN A 267 11.20 -4.97 9.05
CA GLN A 267 10.78 -4.08 10.12
C GLN A 267 9.66 -3.12 9.69
N ARG A 268 9.21 -2.31 10.66
CA ARG A 268 8.55 -1.04 10.42
C ARG A 268 9.58 0.06 10.32
N TYR A 269 9.61 0.70 9.16
CA TYR A 269 10.56 1.76 8.85
C TYR A 269 9.98 3.16 9.07
N PHE A 270 8.65 3.29 9.23
CA PHE A 270 7.98 4.58 9.47
C PHE A 270 7.52 4.69 10.91
N ASP A 271 7.86 5.80 11.56
CA ASP A 271 7.58 6.03 12.98
C ASP A 271 6.26 6.75 13.19
N VAL A 272 5.17 5.98 13.32
CA VAL A 272 3.79 6.47 13.47
C VAL A 272 3.20 6.13 14.83
N ASP A 273 2.24 6.91 15.32
CA ASP A 273 1.72 6.87 16.69
C ASP A 273 1.16 5.49 17.07
N LEU A 274 0.37 4.91 16.16
CA LEU A 274 -0.27 3.62 16.39
C LEU A 274 0.72 2.45 16.31
N PHE A 275 1.74 2.59 15.46
CA PHE A 275 2.68 1.54 15.09
C PHE A 275 4.11 2.08 14.95
N PRO A 276 4.81 2.34 16.07
CA PRO A 276 6.15 2.97 16.04
C PRO A 276 7.19 2.16 15.28
N ALA A 277 8.18 2.82 14.69
CA ALA A 277 9.26 2.14 13.97
C ALA A 277 10.05 1.22 14.91
N ASN A 278 10.56 0.10 14.37
CA ASN A 278 11.15 -0.97 15.17
C ASN A 278 12.43 -1.57 14.57
N ASP A 279 13.18 -0.75 13.84
CA ASP A 279 14.37 -1.08 13.05
C ASP A 279 15.71 -0.70 13.71
N ASP A 280 15.69 0.04 14.82
CA ASP A 280 16.84 0.64 15.50
C ASP A 280 17.52 1.80 14.75
N HIS A 281 16.98 2.31 13.63
CA HIS A 281 17.53 3.49 12.94
C HIS A 281 17.55 4.72 13.89
N PRO A 282 18.45 5.72 13.80
CA PRO A 282 18.25 7.02 14.45
C PRO A 282 17.27 7.88 13.63
N SER A 283 16.11 8.31 14.10
CA SER A 283 15.73 8.55 15.48
C SER A 283 14.64 7.62 16.01
N HIS A 284 14.75 6.32 15.73
CA HIS A 284 13.88 5.28 16.25
C HIS A 284 14.33 4.80 17.64
N ASP A 285 13.37 4.46 18.49
CA ASP A 285 13.65 4.04 19.86
C ASP A 285 14.14 2.59 19.88
N VAL A 286 15.39 2.39 20.29
CA VAL A 286 16.03 1.07 20.38
C VAL A 286 15.30 0.13 21.34
N ALA A 287 14.52 0.67 22.30
CA ALA A 287 13.64 -0.17 23.12
C ALA A 287 12.55 -0.88 22.28
N ILE A 288 12.06 -0.25 21.21
CA ILE A 288 11.05 -0.82 20.32
C ILE A 288 11.65 -1.91 19.43
N GLY A 289 12.86 -1.69 18.88
CA GLY A 289 13.56 -2.72 18.11
C GLY A 289 13.92 -3.94 18.96
N GLN A 290 14.34 -3.74 20.22
CA GLN A 290 14.51 -4.85 21.17
C GLN A 290 13.22 -5.66 21.40
N ARG A 291 12.07 -4.99 21.52
CA ARG A 291 10.76 -5.68 21.65
C ARG A 291 10.44 -6.48 20.40
N PHE A 292 10.75 -5.93 19.23
CA PHE A 292 10.54 -6.62 17.96
C PHE A 292 11.43 -7.87 17.82
N VAL A 293 12.73 -7.75 18.10
CA VAL A 293 13.67 -8.87 18.11
C VAL A 293 13.24 -9.95 19.11
N LYS A 294 12.78 -9.54 20.30
CA LYS A 294 12.20 -10.46 21.29
C LYS A 294 10.96 -11.18 20.74
N ASP A 295 10.01 -10.48 20.12
CA ASP A 295 8.80 -11.09 19.53
C ASP A 295 9.18 -12.11 18.44
N VAL A 296 10.09 -11.76 17.53
CA VAL A 296 10.59 -12.68 16.49
C VAL A 296 11.20 -13.93 17.12
N TYR A 297 12.11 -13.76 18.10
CA TYR A 297 12.73 -14.88 18.80
C TYR A 297 11.69 -15.78 19.47
N GLU A 298 10.76 -15.21 20.23
CA GLU A 298 9.78 -15.98 21.01
C GLU A 298 8.80 -16.73 20.10
N VAL A 299 8.40 -16.13 18.98
CA VAL A 299 7.58 -16.79 17.94
C VAL A 299 8.31 -18.00 17.35
N LEU A 300 9.59 -17.85 16.98
CA LEU A 300 10.38 -18.95 16.44
C LEU A 300 10.66 -20.03 17.48
N ARG A 301 10.95 -19.63 18.71
CA ARG A 301 11.24 -20.52 19.84
C ARG A 301 10.05 -21.39 20.22
N ALA A 302 8.83 -20.87 20.06
CA ALA A 302 7.57 -21.58 20.27
C ALA A 302 7.20 -22.50 19.10
N SER A 303 7.80 -22.31 17.91
CA SER A 303 7.51 -23.10 16.72
C SER A 303 7.89 -24.58 16.90
N PRO A 304 7.08 -25.53 16.38
CA PRO A 304 7.47 -26.93 16.31
C PRO A 304 8.73 -27.17 15.44
N GLN A 305 9.11 -26.25 14.53
CA GLN A 305 10.35 -26.39 13.75
C GLN A 305 11.59 -25.75 14.42
N TRP A 306 11.50 -25.25 15.66
CA TRP A 306 12.63 -24.60 16.35
C TRP A 306 13.94 -25.40 16.29
N LYS A 307 13.87 -26.73 16.44
CA LYS A 307 15.03 -27.64 16.36
C LYS A 307 15.65 -27.76 14.97
N GLU A 308 15.01 -27.21 13.96
CA GLU A 308 15.47 -27.18 12.56
C GLU A 308 15.71 -25.76 12.06
N MET A 309 15.68 -24.77 12.96
CA MET A 309 15.81 -23.34 12.63
C MET A 309 17.14 -22.74 13.08
N ALA A 310 17.57 -21.74 12.32
CA ALA A 310 18.54 -20.75 12.76
C ALA A 310 17.97 -19.34 12.49
N LEU A 311 18.16 -18.44 13.43
CA LEU A 311 17.87 -17.01 13.30
C LEU A 311 19.20 -16.26 13.24
N LEU A 312 19.38 -15.47 12.19
CA LEU A 312 20.47 -14.52 12.04
C LEU A 312 19.91 -13.11 12.17
N ILE A 313 20.42 -12.37 13.15
CA ILE A 313 20.13 -10.94 13.31
C ILE A 313 21.40 -10.18 13.00
N THR A 314 21.37 -9.25 12.05
CA THR A 314 22.50 -8.39 11.69
C THR A 314 22.01 -6.96 11.48
N TYR A 315 22.91 -6.05 11.11
CA TYR A 315 22.57 -4.67 10.73
C TYR A 315 23.10 -4.39 9.33
N ASP A 316 22.49 -3.47 8.60
CA ASP A 316 22.94 -3.08 7.26
C ASP A 316 24.29 -2.35 7.27
N GLU A 317 24.43 -1.27 8.02
CA GLU A 317 25.65 -0.49 8.20
C GLU A 317 25.71 0.15 9.60
N HIS A 318 26.74 0.95 9.88
CA HIS A 318 27.06 1.38 11.25
C HIS A 318 26.37 2.68 11.71
N GLY A 319 25.67 3.38 10.82
CA GLY A 319 24.88 4.57 11.11
C GLY A 319 25.71 5.79 11.49
N GLY A 320 26.99 5.81 11.11
CA GLY A 320 27.94 6.85 11.52
C GLY A 320 28.45 6.73 12.97
N PHE A 321 28.03 5.71 13.73
CA PHE A 321 28.54 5.45 15.08
C PHE A 321 29.94 4.83 15.04
N TYR A 322 30.76 5.21 16.02
CA TYR A 322 32.13 4.77 16.14
C TYR A 322 32.27 3.25 16.26
N ASP A 323 33.32 2.70 15.64
CA ASP A 323 33.83 1.36 15.93
C ASP A 323 35.36 1.40 15.91
N HIS A 324 35.98 0.73 16.88
CA HIS A 324 37.42 0.75 17.07
C HIS A 324 38.15 -0.25 16.15
N VAL A 325 37.44 -1.22 15.57
CA VAL A 325 38.08 -2.27 14.77
C VAL A 325 38.32 -1.79 13.34
N PRO A 326 39.58 -1.82 12.84
CA PRO A 326 39.88 -1.45 11.47
C PRO A 326 39.11 -2.28 10.44
N THR A 327 38.49 -1.60 9.47
CA THR A 327 37.83 -2.27 8.35
C THR A 327 38.85 -2.94 7.41
N PRO A 328 38.58 -4.13 6.88
CA PRO A 328 39.46 -4.78 5.90
C PRO A 328 39.51 -4.02 4.55
N LEU A 329 40.73 -3.62 4.16
CA LEU A 329 40.99 -2.84 2.93
C LEU A 329 41.59 -3.65 1.77
N SER A 330 42.09 -4.86 2.05
CA SER A 330 42.81 -5.68 1.08
C SER A 330 42.27 -7.11 1.01
N GLY A 331 42.45 -7.77 -0.15
CA GLY A 331 42.01 -9.15 -0.38
C GLY A 331 40.50 -9.34 -0.58
N VAL A 332 39.74 -8.25 -0.60
CA VAL A 332 38.29 -8.21 -0.78
C VAL A 332 37.97 -8.14 -2.30
N PRO A 333 37.31 -9.15 -2.90
CA PRO A 333 37.09 -9.15 -4.33
C PRO A 333 35.93 -8.24 -4.73
N ASN A 334 36.11 -7.50 -5.81
CA ASN A 334 34.99 -6.86 -6.51
C ASN A 334 33.99 -7.97 -6.95
N PRO A 335 32.69 -7.83 -6.65
CA PRO A 335 31.70 -8.88 -6.88
C PRO A 335 31.54 -9.25 -8.37
N ASP A 336 31.38 -8.25 -9.24
CA ASP A 336 30.84 -8.41 -10.60
C ASP A 336 31.60 -7.61 -11.68
N GLY A 337 32.69 -6.95 -11.30
CA GLY A 337 33.53 -6.11 -12.17
C GLY A 337 33.00 -4.70 -12.36
N ILE A 338 31.90 -4.32 -11.71
CA ILE A 338 31.30 -2.98 -11.83
C ILE A 338 32.07 -2.00 -10.94
N ILE A 339 32.25 -0.78 -11.44
CA ILE A 339 32.83 0.35 -10.70
C ILE A 339 31.71 1.34 -10.46
N GLY A 340 31.68 1.94 -9.26
CA GLY A 340 30.68 2.91 -8.87
C GLY A 340 30.74 4.19 -9.71
N PRO A 341 29.71 5.03 -9.64
CA PRO A 341 29.63 6.26 -10.40
C PRO A 341 30.66 7.33 -9.93
N ASP A 342 30.80 8.38 -10.74
CA ASP A 342 31.48 9.63 -10.38
C ASP A 342 30.90 10.21 -9.08
N PRO A 343 31.69 10.90 -8.23
CA PRO A 343 33.12 11.24 -8.41
C PRO A 343 34.11 10.22 -7.84
N TRP A 344 33.63 9.19 -7.15
CA TRP A 344 34.52 8.32 -6.35
C TRP A 344 35.00 7.09 -7.08
N TYR A 345 34.31 6.66 -8.15
CA TYR A 345 34.65 5.47 -8.93
C TYR A 345 35.00 4.26 -8.03
N PHE A 346 34.17 4.06 -7.00
CA PHE A 346 34.44 3.08 -5.97
C PHE A 346 34.43 1.67 -6.56
N ARG A 347 35.50 0.90 -6.33
CA ARG A 347 35.74 -0.40 -6.97
C ARG A 347 35.10 -1.57 -6.23
N PHE A 348 34.36 -1.35 -5.14
CA PHE A 348 33.72 -2.41 -4.36
C PHE A 348 34.69 -3.50 -3.84
N ASP A 349 35.97 -3.14 -3.67
CA ASP A 349 37.09 -4.01 -3.29
C ASP A 349 37.61 -3.73 -1.86
N ARG A 350 36.77 -3.15 -1.00
CA ARG A 350 36.96 -3.03 0.46
C ARG A 350 35.61 -3.13 1.18
N LEU A 351 35.66 -3.35 2.50
CA LEU A 351 34.47 -3.44 3.36
C LEU A 351 34.15 -2.09 4.04
N GLY A 352 32.99 -2.06 4.69
CA GLY A 352 32.58 -0.98 5.59
C GLY A 352 32.91 -1.29 7.05
N VAL A 353 32.33 -0.51 7.96
CA VAL A 353 32.54 -0.63 9.40
C VAL A 353 31.84 -1.88 9.94
N ARG A 354 32.32 -2.37 11.09
CA ARG A 354 31.77 -3.53 11.77
C ARG A 354 30.35 -3.26 12.31
N VAL A 355 29.48 -4.25 12.19
CA VAL A 355 28.08 -4.21 12.63
C VAL A 355 27.74 -5.37 13.59
N PRO A 356 26.77 -5.21 14.51
CA PRO A 356 26.34 -6.28 15.41
C PRO A 356 25.77 -7.47 14.61
N THR A 357 26.15 -8.70 14.98
CA THR A 357 25.54 -9.90 14.38
C THR A 357 25.40 -11.03 15.39
N PHE A 358 24.18 -11.55 15.52
CA PHE A 358 23.81 -12.65 16.41
C PHE A 358 23.47 -13.91 15.59
N LEU A 359 23.99 -15.04 16.02
CA LEU A 359 23.68 -16.34 15.45
C LEU A 359 22.96 -17.21 16.48
N ILE A 360 21.66 -17.40 16.28
CA ILE A 360 20.73 -17.96 17.26
C ILE A 360 20.18 -19.30 16.75
N SER A 361 20.38 -20.38 17.50
CA SER A 361 19.87 -21.70 17.18
C SER A 361 20.01 -22.63 18.40
N PRO A 362 19.15 -23.64 18.60
CA PRO A 362 19.40 -24.65 19.63
C PRO A 362 20.65 -25.50 19.34
N TRP A 363 21.23 -25.40 18.14
CA TRP A 363 22.50 -26.06 17.79
C TRP A 363 23.74 -25.28 18.19
N ILE A 364 23.58 -24.11 18.80
CA ILE A 364 24.66 -23.26 19.29
C ILE A 364 24.71 -23.34 20.81
N ASP A 365 25.88 -23.61 21.38
CA ASP A 365 26.09 -23.70 22.83
C ASP A 365 25.71 -22.41 23.57
N LYS A 366 25.60 -22.44 24.90
CA LYS A 366 25.29 -21.25 25.73
C LYS A 366 26.51 -20.33 25.96
N GLY A 367 26.29 -19.01 25.88
CA GLY A 367 27.27 -17.93 26.04
C GLY A 367 27.81 -17.79 27.46
N THR A 368 28.45 -18.83 28.00
CA THR A 368 28.92 -18.79 29.38
C THR A 368 30.24 -18.03 29.50
N GLY A 369 30.21 -16.80 29.98
CA GLY A 369 31.38 -16.10 30.55
C GLY A 369 31.93 -16.73 31.84
N LYS A 370 31.52 -17.96 32.21
CA LYS A 370 31.94 -18.66 33.43
C LYS A 370 32.77 -19.89 33.07
N LYS A 371 34.08 -19.82 33.35
CA LYS A 371 34.98 -20.98 33.56
C LYS A 371 34.44 -21.88 34.67
N LYS A 372 33.44 -22.72 34.39
CA LYS A 372 32.90 -23.69 35.37
C LYS A 372 32.79 -25.09 34.77
N LYS A 373 33.90 -25.63 34.25
CA LYS A 373 34.13 -27.08 34.26
C LYS A 373 35.58 -27.57 34.07
N GLU A 374 36.59 -26.70 34.01
CA GLU A 374 37.98 -27.14 33.74
C GLU A 374 38.86 -27.45 34.97
N GLN A 375 38.35 -27.34 36.20
CA GLN A 375 39.14 -27.72 37.39
C GLN A 375 39.12 -29.23 37.73
N LYS A 376 38.41 -30.07 36.97
CA LYS A 376 38.43 -31.53 37.20
C LYS A 376 39.34 -32.28 36.23
N GLU A 377 39.46 -31.87 34.97
CA GLU A 377 40.31 -32.56 34.00
C GLU A 377 41.78 -32.11 34.02
N CYS A 378 42.06 -30.84 34.35
CA CYS A 378 43.44 -30.40 34.61
C CYS A 378 44.09 -31.07 35.83
N ARG A 379 43.31 -31.66 36.75
CA ARG A 379 43.87 -32.47 37.87
C ARG A 379 44.35 -33.85 37.41
N PHE A 380 43.72 -34.43 36.40
CA PHE A 380 44.14 -35.70 35.81
C PHE A 380 45.45 -35.51 35.01
N PHE A 381 45.58 -34.40 34.28
CA PHE A 381 46.82 -34.02 33.58
C PHE A 381 47.94 -33.55 34.52
N ARG A 382 47.63 -32.85 35.63
CA ARG A 382 48.61 -32.55 36.71
C ARG A 382 49.11 -33.80 37.44
N TRP A 383 48.33 -34.88 37.44
CA TRP A 383 48.71 -36.17 38.04
C TRP A 383 49.58 -37.02 37.08
N MET A 384 49.35 -36.97 35.76
CA MET A 384 50.12 -37.75 34.79
C MET A 384 51.55 -37.23 34.51
N PHE A 385 51.80 -35.93 34.65
CA PHE A 385 53.07 -35.31 34.20
C PHE A 385 53.90 -34.65 35.30
N GLY A 386 53.78 -35.13 36.54
CA GLY A 386 54.37 -34.54 37.73
C GLY A 386 55.70 -33.77 37.52
N LYS A 387 55.62 -32.44 37.55
CA LYS A 387 56.71 -31.51 37.89
C LYS A 387 56.15 -30.13 38.21
N LYS A 388 56.79 -29.50 39.21
CA LYS A 388 56.48 -28.19 39.79
C LYS A 388 56.91 -27.04 38.89
N ASP A 389 56.15 -25.95 38.99
CA ASP A 389 56.45 -24.57 38.64
C ASP A 389 56.79 -24.23 37.17
N LEU A 390 55.83 -23.57 36.51
CA LEU A 390 56.05 -22.73 35.33
C LEU A 390 55.24 -21.44 35.51
N THR A 391 55.85 -20.46 36.15
CA THR A 391 55.58 -19.03 35.94
C THR A 391 56.54 -18.54 34.84
N ALA A 392 56.03 -17.77 33.88
CA ALA A 392 56.69 -17.21 32.70
C ALA A 392 56.82 -18.12 31.47
N LEU A 393 55.80 -18.08 30.62
CA LEU A 393 55.95 -18.27 29.17
C LEU A 393 54.92 -17.39 28.47
N ASP A 394 55.28 -16.12 28.36
CA ASP A 394 54.70 -15.17 27.44
C ASP A 394 55.84 -14.69 26.52
N THR A 395 55.49 -14.27 25.31
CA THR A 395 56.36 -13.79 24.20
C THR A 395 56.98 -14.86 23.26
N ASN A 396 56.74 -14.64 21.97
CA ASN A 396 57.36 -15.23 20.76
C ASN A 396 56.86 -16.60 20.26
N CYS A 397 55.76 -16.57 19.52
CA CYS A 397 55.53 -17.53 18.42
C CYS A 397 54.84 -16.85 17.21
N GLN A 398 55.49 -15.80 16.69
CA GLN A 398 55.40 -15.43 15.27
C GLN A 398 56.83 -15.22 14.76
N ASN A 399 57.36 -16.21 14.03
CA ASN A 399 58.15 -16.01 12.81
C ASN A 399 58.59 -17.36 12.24
N GLN A 400 58.43 -17.48 10.93
CA GLN A 400 58.69 -18.66 10.12
C GLN A 400 60.17 -19.09 10.08
N LEU A 401 60.39 -20.31 9.55
CA LEU A 401 61.44 -20.63 8.57
C LEU A 401 62.88 -20.17 8.89
N VAL A 402 63.58 -20.86 9.79
CA VAL A 402 65.07 -20.95 9.73
C VAL A 402 65.56 -22.35 10.15
N ILE A 403 65.17 -23.41 9.43
CA ILE A 403 66.01 -24.62 9.24
C ILE A 403 65.77 -25.15 7.81
N GLN A 404 66.05 -24.34 6.79
CA GLN A 404 66.44 -24.82 5.45
C GLN A 404 67.07 -23.72 4.55
N ALA A 405 67.54 -22.62 5.14
CA ALA A 405 68.27 -21.56 4.43
C ALA A 405 69.55 -21.11 5.19
N MET A 406 70.22 -22.05 5.87
CA MET A 406 71.58 -21.88 6.39
C MET A 406 72.51 -23.02 5.93
N VAL A 407 72.56 -23.24 4.62
CA VAL A 407 73.73 -23.85 3.93
C VAL A 407 74.28 -22.94 2.82
N LEU A 408 73.69 -21.76 2.56
CA LEU A 408 74.30 -20.81 1.62
C LEU A 408 74.31 -19.38 2.17
N LYS A 409 75.54 -18.82 2.16
CA LYS A 409 75.92 -17.41 2.35
C LYS A 409 75.89 -16.85 3.78
N ASN A 410 76.87 -17.31 4.55
CA ASN A 410 77.63 -16.41 5.42
C ASN A 410 79.08 -16.34 4.91
N SER A 411 79.36 -15.43 3.99
CA SER A 411 80.73 -14.93 3.75
C SER A 411 80.69 -13.64 2.94
N GLY A 412 80.71 -12.53 3.67
CA GLY A 412 80.69 -11.19 3.09
C GLY A 412 81.29 -10.13 4.00
N LYS A 413 82.40 -10.43 4.70
CA LYS A 413 83.31 -9.38 5.20
C LYS A 413 84.77 -9.70 4.85
N LYS A 414 85.44 -8.62 4.45
CA LYS A 414 86.70 -8.47 3.72
C LYS A 414 87.96 -9.14 4.32
N LYS A 415 88.80 -9.57 3.36
CA LYS A 415 90.27 -9.42 3.20
C LYS A 415 91.25 -10.46 3.81
N LYS A 416 92.00 -11.02 2.84
CA LYS A 416 93.44 -11.37 2.78
C LYS A 416 93.88 -12.85 2.99
N GLU A 417 94.58 -13.29 1.94
CA GLU A 417 95.80 -14.13 1.90
C GLU A 417 95.72 -15.68 1.75
N HIS A 418 96.29 -16.10 0.61
CA HIS A 418 97.20 -17.26 0.37
C HIS A 418 96.70 -18.72 0.36
N LYS A 419 96.63 -19.26 -0.87
CA LYS A 419 97.33 -20.45 -1.44
C LYS A 419 97.51 -21.76 -0.62
N ARG A 420 97.09 -22.88 -1.25
CA ARG A 420 97.72 -24.23 -1.46
C ARG A 420 96.76 -25.40 -1.10
N HIS A 421 96.30 -26.18 -2.09
CA HIS A 421 96.86 -27.42 -2.68
C HIS A 421 96.28 -28.71 -2.05
N VAL A 422 95.55 -29.52 -2.84
CA VAL A 422 95.89 -30.89 -3.36
C VAL A 422 95.41 -31.98 -2.39
N GLY A 423 94.81 -33.10 -2.75
CA GLY A 423 94.39 -33.81 -3.98
C GLY A 423 93.49 -34.98 -3.47
N ASP A 424 93.10 -36.05 -4.15
CA ASP A 424 93.30 -36.56 -5.50
C ASP A 424 92.42 -37.84 -5.64
N VAL A 425 92.21 -38.31 -6.87
CA VAL A 425 92.07 -39.73 -7.30
C VAL A 425 90.73 -40.52 -7.16
N HIS A 426 90.09 -40.67 -8.34
CA HIS A 426 89.67 -41.88 -9.11
C HIS A 426 88.57 -42.91 -8.73
N ASP A 427 87.75 -43.15 -9.78
CA ASP A 427 87.31 -44.38 -10.47
C ASP A 427 86.39 -45.49 -9.87
N ARG A 428 85.33 -45.73 -10.67
CA ARG A 428 84.71 -46.99 -11.16
C ARG A 428 83.78 -47.86 -10.26
N THR A 429 82.62 -48.11 -10.88
CA THR A 429 81.53 -49.12 -10.78
C THR A 429 81.94 -50.60 -10.53
N PRO A 430 81.03 -51.61 -10.41
CA PRO A 430 79.61 -51.68 -9.97
C PRO A 430 79.27 -52.92 -9.05
N ALA A 431 77.97 -53.09 -8.73
CA ALA A 431 77.24 -54.33 -8.33
C ALA A 431 76.88 -54.60 -6.84
N THR A 432 75.59 -54.89 -6.66
CA THR A 432 74.75 -55.36 -5.51
C THR A 432 75.21 -56.67 -4.82
N PRO A 433 74.53 -57.27 -3.78
CA PRO A 433 73.41 -56.87 -2.88
C PRO A 433 73.61 -57.30 -1.38
N LEU A 434 72.57 -57.17 -0.52
CA LEU A 434 72.25 -57.95 0.71
C LEU A 434 72.26 -57.32 2.12
N LEU A 435 72.75 -56.09 2.35
CA LEU A 435 72.59 -55.43 3.68
C LEU A 435 71.43 -54.42 3.79
N TRP A 436 70.73 -54.14 2.69
CA TRP A 436 69.75 -53.06 2.59
C TRP A 436 68.29 -53.44 2.87
N GLN A 437 67.98 -54.72 3.10
CA GLN A 437 66.61 -55.14 3.45
C GLN A 437 66.31 -55.09 4.96
N GLY A 438 67.32 -55.14 5.84
CA GLY A 438 67.15 -54.99 7.29
C GLY A 438 66.94 -53.54 7.74
N LEU A 439 67.69 -52.60 7.16
CA LEU A 439 67.62 -51.18 7.52
C LEU A 439 66.35 -50.48 7.01
N ARG A 440 65.74 -50.98 5.92
CA ARG A 440 64.44 -50.47 5.45
C ARG A 440 63.29 -50.79 6.40
N LYS A 441 63.31 -51.92 7.10
CA LYS A 441 62.26 -52.27 8.09
C LYS A 441 62.37 -51.47 9.39
N LEU A 442 63.58 -51.10 9.82
CA LEU A 442 63.78 -50.26 11.00
C LEU A 442 63.48 -48.77 10.72
N ALA A 443 63.83 -48.27 9.53
CA ALA A 443 63.48 -46.92 9.11
C ALA A 443 61.97 -46.73 8.97
N LEU A 444 61.24 -47.69 8.37
CA LEU A 444 59.78 -47.65 8.24
C LEU A 444 59.03 -47.73 9.58
N LEU A 445 59.59 -48.42 10.58
CA LEU A 445 59.00 -48.49 11.93
C LEU A 445 59.19 -47.17 12.70
N VAL A 446 60.35 -46.53 12.55
CA VAL A 446 60.62 -45.22 13.18
C VAL A 446 59.86 -44.10 12.48
N THR A 447 59.83 -44.01 11.13
CA THR A 447 58.96 -43.02 10.47
C THR A 447 57.48 -43.29 10.68
N GLY A 448 57.05 -44.55 10.78
CA GLY A 448 55.67 -44.90 11.11
C GLY A 448 55.26 -44.46 12.51
N ILE A 449 56.14 -44.57 13.50
CA ILE A 449 55.89 -44.12 14.88
C ILE A 449 55.97 -42.58 14.98
N THR A 450 56.92 -41.93 14.32
CA THR A 450 57.02 -40.45 14.33
C THR A 450 55.88 -39.79 13.55
N GLU A 451 55.43 -40.35 12.43
CA GLU A 451 54.21 -39.92 11.75
C GLU A 451 52.96 -40.25 12.56
N PHE A 452 52.89 -41.40 13.25
CA PHE A 452 51.76 -41.69 14.14
C PHE A 452 51.68 -40.69 15.31
N PHE A 453 52.80 -40.31 15.92
CA PHE A 453 52.81 -39.28 16.97
C PHE A 453 52.62 -37.86 16.41
N ARG A 454 53.09 -37.56 15.20
CA ARG A 454 52.88 -36.26 14.55
C ARG A 454 51.44 -36.08 14.05
N VAL A 455 50.84 -37.11 13.46
CA VAL A 455 49.43 -37.14 13.08
C VAL A 455 48.55 -37.13 14.31
N ARG A 456 48.91 -37.81 15.41
CA ARG A 456 48.15 -37.78 16.66
C ARG A 456 48.35 -36.49 17.46
N ALA A 457 49.51 -35.85 17.39
CA ALA A 457 49.76 -34.51 17.94
C ALA A 457 49.05 -33.43 17.12
N ASN A 458 49.07 -33.50 15.78
CA ASN A 458 48.28 -32.63 14.91
C ASN A 458 46.79 -32.89 15.07
N LEU A 459 46.32 -34.14 15.22
CA LEU A 459 44.92 -34.44 15.54
C LEU A 459 44.54 -33.96 16.93
N MET A 460 45.45 -34.03 17.92
CA MET A 460 45.19 -33.53 19.27
C MET A 460 45.26 -32.00 19.34
N GLU A 461 46.11 -31.34 18.56
CA GLU A 461 46.16 -29.88 18.45
C GLU A 461 44.98 -29.35 17.64
N THR A 462 44.55 -30.07 16.59
CA THR A 462 43.33 -29.75 15.83
C THR A 462 42.08 -30.04 16.66
N ARG A 463 42.07 -31.13 17.45
CA ARG A 463 40.99 -31.42 18.41
C ARG A 463 41.01 -30.47 19.59
N ALA A 464 42.16 -30.01 20.07
CA ALA A 464 42.28 -29.03 21.14
C ALA A 464 41.93 -27.61 20.65
N LYS A 465 42.28 -27.24 19.41
CA LYS A 465 41.78 -26.03 18.74
C LYS A 465 40.27 -26.11 18.51
N MET A 466 39.73 -27.25 18.08
CA MET A 466 38.27 -27.46 17.98
C MET A 466 37.57 -27.48 19.36
N PHE A 467 38.20 -28.04 20.40
CA PHE A 467 37.66 -28.03 21.77
C PHE A 467 37.77 -26.65 22.44
N SER A 468 38.81 -25.88 22.12
CA SER A 468 38.96 -24.48 22.53
C SER A 468 37.98 -23.56 21.79
N LEU A 469 37.70 -23.84 20.51
CA LEU A 469 36.64 -23.21 19.71
C LEU A 469 35.23 -23.57 20.23
N ALA A 470 35.07 -24.70 20.93
CA ALA A 470 33.82 -25.08 21.59
C ALA A 470 33.61 -24.39 22.96
N LEU A 471 34.58 -23.61 23.45
CA LEU A 471 34.54 -22.94 24.75
C LEU A 471 34.44 -21.40 24.65
N MET A 472 34.55 -20.83 23.44
CA MET A 472 34.42 -19.38 23.21
C MET A 472 33.26 -19.13 22.26
N GLN A 473 32.28 -18.38 22.74
CA GLN A 473 30.98 -18.15 22.11
C GLN A 473 30.97 -16.92 21.19
N VAL A 474 32.11 -16.27 21.10
CA VAL A 474 32.35 -15.16 20.20
C VAL A 474 33.05 -15.72 18.97
N ILE A 475 32.47 -15.43 17.81
CA ILE A 475 32.98 -15.85 16.51
C ILE A 475 33.84 -14.70 15.98
N HIS A 476 35.15 -14.79 16.24
CA HIS A 476 36.11 -13.78 15.80
C HIS A 476 36.41 -13.86 14.31
N GLU A 477 36.79 -15.03 13.80
CA GLU A 477 37.22 -15.16 12.41
C GLU A 477 36.35 -16.16 11.63
N PRO A 478 36.07 -15.88 10.36
CA PRO A 478 35.35 -16.80 9.51
C PRO A 478 36.17 -18.01 9.11
N THR A 479 35.45 -19.06 8.71
CA THR A 479 36.02 -20.11 7.87
C THR A 479 35.59 -19.84 6.45
N GLY A 480 36.44 -19.15 5.70
CA GLY A 480 36.20 -18.84 4.29
C GLY A 480 37.15 -19.56 3.35
N PRO A 481 36.90 -19.48 2.03
CA PRO A 481 37.72 -20.15 1.02
C PRO A 481 39.17 -19.64 0.95
N THR A 482 39.46 -18.45 1.47
CA THR A 482 40.82 -17.91 1.59
C THR A 482 41.09 -17.40 3.01
N PRO A 483 42.36 -17.24 3.42
CA PRO A 483 42.71 -16.63 4.71
C PRO A 483 42.25 -15.18 4.87
N GLN A 484 41.95 -14.48 3.76
CA GLN A 484 41.50 -13.09 3.76
C GLN A 484 39.98 -12.97 3.82
N SER A 485 39.23 -14.07 3.69
CA SER A 485 37.77 -14.09 3.82
C SER A 485 37.32 -13.42 5.12
N GLN A 486 36.26 -12.62 5.03
CA GLN A 486 35.64 -11.94 6.18
C GLN A 486 34.19 -12.36 6.34
N PHE A 487 33.63 -12.15 7.53
CA PHE A 487 32.17 -12.15 7.68
C PHE A 487 31.62 -10.80 7.23
N GLU A 488 30.70 -10.84 6.27
CA GLU A 488 29.97 -9.68 5.74
C GLU A 488 28.64 -10.15 5.15
N HIS A 489 27.77 -9.27 4.66
CA HIS A 489 26.40 -9.65 4.29
C HIS A 489 26.30 -10.79 3.25
N SER A 490 27.28 -10.92 2.34
CA SER A 490 27.30 -12.04 1.38
C SER A 490 27.59 -13.39 2.04
N SER A 491 28.12 -13.43 3.27
CA SER A 491 28.26 -14.63 4.11
C SER A 491 26.93 -15.35 4.31
N ILE A 492 25.80 -14.62 4.25
CA ILE A 492 24.45 -15.18 4.34
C ILE A 492 24.18 -16.04 3.11
N SER A 493 24.32 -15.47 1.91
CA SER A 493 24.09 -16.19 0.66
C SER A 493 25.07 -17.36 0.47
N ALA A 494 26.34 -17.19 0.86
CA ALA A 494 27.36 -18.23 0.86
C ALA A 494 27.00 -19.39 1.81
N THR A 495 26.47 -19.07 2.99
CA THR A 495 26.05 -20.06 3.98
C THR A 495 24.77 -20.79 3.56
N VAL A 496 23.77 -20.09 3.03
CA VAL A 496 22.53 -20.70 2.50
C VAL A 496 22.84 -21.73 1.42
N LYS A 497 23.78 -21.42 0.52
CA LYS A 497 24.21 -22.34 -0.53
C LYS A 497 24.78 -23.64 0.01
N LYS A 498 25.60 -23.54 1.07
CA LYS A 498 26.18 -24.72 1.74
C LYS A 498 25.14 -25.49 2.54
N LEU A 499 24.34 -24.81 3.36
CA LEU A 499 23.30 -25.43 4.20
C LEU A 499 22.29 -26.21 3.37
N PHE A 500 21.83 -25.63 2.27
CA PHE A 500 20.78 -26.21 1.44
C PHE A 500 21.31 -26.93 0.20
N ASN A 501 22.63 -27.09 0.06
CA ASN A 501 23.27 -27.83 -1.02
C ASN A 501 22.77 -27.41 -2.42
N LEU A 502 22.73 -26.10 -2.69
CA LEU A 502 22.26 -25.56 -3.97
C LEU A 502 23.23 -25.95 -5.10
N LYS A 503 22.71 -26.26 -6.31
CA LYS A 503 23.56 -26.55 -7.48
C LYS A 503 24.48 -25.35 -7.75
N SER A 504 25.80 -25.56 -7.66
CA SER A 504 26.74 -24.44 -7.49
C SER A 504 26.89 -23.58 -8.75
N ASN A 505 26.45 -22.33 -8.65
CA ASN A 505 27.13 -21.14 -9.16
C ASN A 505 27.10 -20.11 -8.02
N PHE A 506 28.24 -19.48 -7.71
CA PHE A 506 28.24 -18.32 -6.81
C PHE A 506 27.40 -17.19 -7.42
N LEU A 507 26.79 -16.32 -6.60
CA LEU A 507 26.00 -15.21 -7.12
C LEU A 507 26.96 -14.22 -7.78
N THR A 508 28.08 -13.98 -7.11
CA THR A 508 29.16 -13.11 -7.53
C THR A 508 30.51 -13.67 -7.05
N LYS A 509 31.61 -12.96 -7.27
CA LYS A 509 32.90 -13.31 -6.64
C LYS A 509 32.88 -13.07 -5.12
N ARG A 510 31.91 -12.29 -4.62
CA ARG A 510 31.84 -11.89 -3.21
C ARG A 510 31.36 -13.03 -2.32
N ASP A 511 30.24 -13.69 -2.65
CA ASP A 511 29.79 -14.87 -1.91
C ASP A 511 30.69 -16.11 -2.14
N ALA A 512 31.45 -16.13 -3.25
CA ALA A 512 32.52 -17.10 -3.45
C ALA A 512 33.70 -16.93 -2.50
N TRP A 513 33.89 -15.74 -1.96
CA TRP A 513 35.00 -15.38 -1.07
C TRP A 513 34.57 -15.24 0.39
N ALA A 514 33.32 -14.86 0.65
CA ALA A 514 32.81 -14.59 1.99
C ALA A 514 32.97 -15.79 2.93
N GLY A 515 33.21 -15.49 4.20
CA GLY A 515 33.18 -16.47 5.27
C GLY A 515 31.81 -17.12 5.42
N THR A 516 31.75 -18.40 5.82
CA THR A 516 30.47 -19.06 6.11
C THR A 516 30.37 -19.51 7.56
N PHE A 517 29.14 -19.59 8.07
CA PHE A 517 28.86 -19.88 9.48
C PHE A 517 28.08 -21.19 9.70
N GLU A 518 27.90 -21.99 8.65
CA GLU A 518 27.21 -23.28 8.69
C GLU A 518 27.85 -24.25 9.69
N LYS A 519 29.18 -24.22 9.84
CA LYS A 519 29.94 -25.16 10.68
C LYS A 519 29.48 -25.12 12.15
N TRP A 520 29.01 -23.97 12.62
CA TRP A 520 28.63 -23.76 14.01
C TRP A 520 27.38 -24.56 14.39
N PHE A 521 26.53 -24.90 13.41
CA PHE A 521 25.35 -25.75 13.63
C PHE A 521 25.67 -27.25 13.72
N TYR A 522 26.91 -27.65 13.41
CA TYR A 522 27.35 -29.06 13.44
C TYR A 522 28.27 -29.37 14.63
N LEU A 523 28.51 -28.42 15.54
CA LEU A 523 29.35 -28.66 16.72
C LEU A 523 28.66 -29.57 17.74
N ARG A 524 27.34 -29.63 17.71
CA ARG A 524 26.53 -30.46 18.61
C ARG A 524 25.93 -31.64 17.86
N ASP A 525 25.88 -32.79 18.52
CA ASP A 525 25.15 -33.96 18.04
C ASP A 525 23.63 -33.85 18.30
N THR A 526 23.23 -33.06 19.31
CA THR A 526 21.83 -32.85 19.70
C THR A 526 21.52 -31.37 19.99
N PRO A 527 20.32 -30.88 19.62
CA PRO A 527 19.90 -29.52 19.92
C PRO A 527 19.73 -29.33 21.42
N ARG A 528 20.01 -28.12 21.90
CA ARG A 528 19.74 -27.66 23.27
C ARG A 528 18.24 -27.62 23.55
N ASP A 529 17.87 -28.04 24.75
CA ASP A 529 16.51 -27.91 25.28
C ASP A 529 16.40 -26.78 26.33
N ASP A 530 17.52 -26.12 26.65
CA ASP A 530 17.63 -25.07 27.68
C ASP A 530 17.63 -23.63 27.12
N CYS A 531 17.35 -23.45 25.83
CA CYS A 531 17.17 -22.11 25.26
C CYS A 531 15.96 -21.39 25.92
N PRO A 532 16.07 -20.10 26.27
CA PRO A 532 14.99 -19.31 26.89
C PRO A 532 13.63 -19.48 26.19
N GLY A 533 12.51 -19.55 26.93
CA GLY A 533 11.14 -19.64 26.37
C GLY A 533 10.26 -20.82 26.86
N VAL A 534 8.94 -20.73 26.61
CA VAL A 534 7.91 -21.68 27.14
C VAL A 534 7.75 -22.92 26.26
N LEU A 535 7.76 -24.11 26.89
CA LEU A 535 7.28 -25.37 26.29
C LEU A 535 5.80 -25.60 26.63
N HIS A 536 4.87 -25.23 25.77
CA HIS A 536 3.49 -25.74 25.87
C HIS A 536 3.43 -27.14 25.25
N ARG A 537 3.23 -28.18 26.08
CA ARG A 537 2.92 -29.54 25.59
C ARG A 537 1.45 -29.59 25.11
N PRO A 538 1.13 -30.23 23.97
CA PRO A 538 -0.25 -30.35 23.52
C PRO A 538 -0.99 -31.43 24.34
N GLY A 539 -1.95 -30.99 25.16
CA GLY A 539 -2.98 -31.86 25.74
C GLY A 539 -4.17 -31.95 24.78
N LYS A 540 -4.60 -33.18 24.47
CA LYS A 540 -5.77 -33.53 23.64
C LYS A 540 -6.97 -32.60 23.89
N MET A 541 -7.42 -31.87 22.87
CA MET A 541 -8.76 -31.27 22.87
C MET A 541 -9.77 -32.31 22.39
N GLY A 542 -10.68 -32.68 23.29
CA GLY A 542 -12.00 -33.18 22.95
C GLY A 542 -13.03 -32.36 23.72
N GLY A 543 -14.07 -31.89 23.02
CA GLY A 543 -15.36 -31.52 23.61
C GLY A 543 -15.62 -30.03 23.89
N SER A 544 -16.36 -29.39 22.98
CA SER A 544 -17.53 -28.50 23.16
C SER A 544 -17.69 -27.62 24.42
N GLY A 545 -18.09 -26.35 24.21
CA GLY A 545 -19.11 -25.70 25.04
C GLY A 545 -18.87 -24.25 25.47
N ALA A 546 -19.64 -23.36 24.83
CA ALA A 546 -20.15 -22.02 25.17
C ALA A 546 -20.01 -21.36 26.57
N LEU A 547 -20.14 -20.01 26.53
CA LEU A 547 -20.71 -19.05 27.50
C LEU A 547 -19.84 -18.44 28.63
N GLY A 548 -19.62 -17.12 28.52
CA GLY A 548 -20.03 -16.06 29.46
C GLY A 548 -19.61 -16.08 30.94
N GLY A 549 -19.17 -14.92 31.45
CA GLY A 549 -19.39 -14.55 32.87
C GLY A 549 -18.18 -14.02 33.63
N ARG A 550 -18.31 -12.77 34.09
CA ARG A 550 -17.53 -12.10 35.14
C ARG A 550 -17.76 -12.80 36.51
N LEU A 551 -16.74 -12.89 37.38
CA LEU A 551 -16.79 -12.57 38.84
C LEU A 551 -15.54 -13.05 39.62
N GLU A 552 -15.34 -12.41 40.76
CA GLU A 552 -14.18 -12.39 41.67
C GLU A 552 -13.96 -13.64 42.54
N GLY A 553 -12.70 -13.84 42.96
CA GLY A 553 -12.26 -14.14 44.34
C GLY A 553 -12.55 -15.50 45.00
N SER A 554 -11.50 -16.30 45.29
CA SER A 554 -11.13 -16.73 46.66
C SER A 554 -9.82 -17.51 46.72
N ARG A 555 -9.13 -17.41 47.86
CA ARG A 555 -7.91 -18.15 48.25
C ARG A 555 -8.27 -19.50 48.89
N SER A 556 -7.56 -20.57 48.56
CA SER A 556 -7.09 -21.57 49.56
C SER A 556 -6.03 -22.52 48.99
N LYS A 557 -5.10 -22.91 49.87
CA LYS A 557 -3.84 -23.63 49.65
C LYS A 557 -4.05 -25.15 49.54
N SER A 558 -3.28 -25.81 48.66
CA SER A 558 -2.77 -27.16 48.92
C SER A 558 -1.40 -27.36 48.27
N ARG A 559 -0.47 -27.90 49.05
CA ARG A 559 0.95 -28.12 48.73
C ARG A 559 1.10 -29.34 47.80
N PHE A 560 1.70 -29.14 46.64
CA PHE A 560 2.56 -30.11 45.99
C PHE A 560 3.85 -29.41 45.55
N LYS A 561 4.97 -29.75 46.21
CA LYS A 561 6.31 -29.40 45.76
C LYS A 561 6.63 -30.26 44.53
N ILE A 562 6.57 -29.67 43.34
CA ILE A 562 7.22 -30.18 42.14
C ILE A 562 8.25 -29.11 41.75
N LEU A 563 9.46 -29.54 41.42
CA LEU A 563 10.61 -28.68 41.13
C LEU A 563 10.24 -27.57 40.13
N ASP A 564 10.39 -26.32 40.57
CA ASP A 564 10.42 -25.15 39.70
C ASP A 564 11.63 -25.25 38.76
N VAL A 565 11.41 -25.74 37.54
CA VAL A 565 12.31 -25.47 36.41
C VAL A 565 11.83 -24.14 35.81
N PHE A 566 12.36 -23.04 36.33
CA PHE A 566 12.19 -21.71 35.75
C PHE A 566 12.73 -21.75 34.31
N THR A 567 11.85 -21.81 33.33
CA THR A 567 12.19 -21.52 31.93
C THR A 567 12.09 -20.00 31.79
N GLU A 568 13.23 -19.32 31.90
CA GLU A 568 13.29 -17.86 31.82
C GLU A 568 12.95 -17.42 30.38
N LYS A 569 12.01 -16.47 30.25
CA LYS A 569 11.77 -15.74 29.00
C LYS A 569 12.92 -14.75 28.78
N LEU A 570 13.08 -14.25 27.55
CA LEU A 570 13.93 -13.07 27.34
C LEU A 570 13.42 -11.91 28.21
N PRO A 571 14.31 -11.04 28.72
CA PRO A 571 13.94 -9.97 29.64
C PRO A 571 12.93 -9.00 29.03
N GLU A 572 12.10 -8.41 29.89
CA GLU A 572 11.10 -7.42 29.49
C GLU A 572 11.74 -6.04 29.29
N VAL A 573 11.41 -5.37 28.18
CA VAL A 573 11.86 -4.01 27.88
C VAL A 573 10.87 -3.00 28.46
N LYS A 574 11.10 -2.61 29.71
CA LYS A 574 10.11 -1.86 30.52
C LYS A 574 9.99 -0.37 30.19
N THR A 575 11.05 0.25 29.67
CA THR A 575 11.11 1.70 29.52
C THR A 575 11.49 2.05 28.09
N SER A 576 10.78 3.02 27.50
CA SER A 576 11.20 3.67 26.27
C SER A 576 12.50 4.44 26.53
N LEU A 577 13.45 4.39 25.61
CA LEU A 577 14.67 5.21 25.72
C LEU A 577 14.44 6.61 25.14
N ARG A 578 13.32 6.80 24.42
CA ARG A 578 12.91 8.08 23.85
C ARG A 578 12.07 8.89 24.86
N PRO A 579 12.29 10.21 24.96
CA PRO A 579 11.54 11.08 25.86
C PRO A 579 10.14 11.55 25.35
N TRP A 580 9.81 11.37 24.06
CA TRP A 580 8.53 11.75 23.44
C TRP A 580 7.95 10.60 22.59
N GLY A 581 6.74 10.75 22.05
CA GLY A 581 6.10 9.76 21.16
C GLY A 581 6.71 9.75 19.74
N PRO A 582 6.16 8.94 18.81
CA PRO A 582 6.46 9.04 17.39
C PRO A 582 6.23 10.47 16.83
N LYS A 583 6.94 10.82 15.76
CA LYS A 583 6.86 12.15 15.11
C LYS A 583 6.36 11.98 13.67
N GLU A 584 5.04 11.86 13.50
CA GLU A 584 4.44 11.68 12.17
C GLU A 584 4.60 12.88 11.23
N ASP A 585 4.86 14.06 11.79
CA ASP A 585 5.07 15.33 11.10
C ASP A 585 6.55 15.57 10.71
N ALA A 586 7.46 14.69 11.11
CA ALA A 586 8.88 14.78 10.75
C ALA A 586 9.10 14.56 9.25
N THR A 587 10.23 15.07 8.78
CA THR A 587 10.75 14.79 7.43
C THR A 587 11.26 13.36 7.33
N LEU A 588 11.17 12.78 6.15
CA LEU A 588 11.63 11.41 5.90
C LEU A 588 13.15 11.28 6.01
N SER A 589 13.61 10.14 6.52
CA SER A 589 15.01 9.70 6.39
C SER A 589 15.37 9.40 4.93
N GLU A 590 16.67 9.31 4.63
CA GLU A 590 17.15 8.96 3.29
C GLU A 590 16.54 7.63 2.81
N PHE A 591 16.56 6.61 3.65
CA PHE A 591 15.99 5.29 3.34
C PHE A 591 14.45 5.32 3.22
N GLN A 592 13.73 6.07 4.06
CA GLN A 592 12.29 6.24 3.94
C GLN A 592 11.88 6.88 2.61
N VAL A 593 12.65 7.84 2.10
CA VAL A 593 12.42 8.42 0.77
C VAL A 593 12.56 7.36 -0.33
N GLU A 594 13.52 6.45 -0.21
CA GLU A 594 13.69 5.34 -1.17
C GLU A 594 12.53 4.36 -1.14
N LEU A 595 12.00 4.06 0.05
CA LEU A 595 10.81 3.23 0.22
C LEU A 595 9.57 3.87 -0.44
N VAL A 596 9.41 5.20 -0.33
CA VAL A 596 8.36 5.95 -1.04
C VAL A 596 8.57 5.87 -2.57
N GLN A 597 9.80 6.00 -3.04
CA GLN A 597 10.11 5.89 -4.47
C GLN A 597 9.84 4.48 -5.00
N LEU A 598 10.17 3.44 -4.23
CA LEU A 598 9.80 2.06 -4.52
C LEU A 598 8.28 1.90 -4.60
N ALA A 599 7.55 2.37 -3.59
CA ALA A 599 6.09 2.34 -3.57
C ALA A 599 5.50 3.03 -4.80
N SER A 600 6.03 4.18 -5.20
CA SER A 600 5.57 4.88 -6.40
C SER A 600 5.83 4.12 -7.70
N GLN A 601 6.92 3.35 -7.77
CA GLN A 601 7.18 2.46 -8.90
C GLN A 601 6.17 1.31 -8.93
N LEU A 602 5.92 0.71 -7.76
CA LEU A 602 4.98 -0.40 -7.61
C LEU A 602 3.54 0.05 -7.88
N ASN A 603 3.18 1.30 -7.57
CA ASN A 603 1.87 1.89 -7.86
C ASN A 603 1.73 2.42 -9.30
N GLY A 604 2.83 2.48 -10.06
CA GLY A 604 2.84 3.01 -11.44
C GLY A 604 3.08 4.51 -11.55
N ASP A 605 3.13 5.26 -10.44
CA ASP A 605 3.32 6.72 -10.38
C ASP A 605 4.67 7.23 -10.90
N HIS A 606 5.61 6.34 -11.17
CA HIS A 606 6.92 6.67 -11.74
C HIS A 606 6.91 7.36 -13.11
N VAL A 607 5.78 7.34 -13.84
CA VAL A 607 5.65 8.06 -15.11
C VAL A 607 5.18 9.51 -14.91
N LEU A 608 4.82 9.90 -13.68
CA LEU A 608 4.38 11.25 -13.36
C LEU A 608 5.57 12.22 -13.30
N ASN A 609 5.36 13.47 -13.73
CA ASN A 609 6.38 14.52 -13.66
C ASN A 609 6.84 14.83 -12.22
N THR A 610 6.06 14.44 -11.21
CA THR A 610 6.38 14.60 -9.78
C THR A 610 7.28 13.50 -9.23
N TYR A 611 7.49 12.41 -9.97
CA TYR A 611 8.35 11.29 -9.55
C TYR A 611 9.76 11.70 -9.08
N PRO A 612 10.47 12.68 -9.71
CA PRO A 612 11.78 13.11 -9.23
C PRO A 612 11.80 13.71 -7.82
N ASP A 613 10.64 14.19 -7.35
CA ASP A 613 10.48 14.90 -6.08
C ASP A 613 9.53 14.19 -5.10
N ILE A 614 9.02 13.01 -5.45
CA ILE A 614 8.13 12.24 -4.57
C ILE A 614 8.85 11.84 -3.27
N GLY A 615 8.15 11.96 -2.15
CA GLY A 615 8.69 11.76 -0.80
C GLY A 615 9.41 12.97 -0.20
N LYS A 616 9.95 13.91 -0.99
CA LYS A 616 10.73 15.05 -0.44
C LYS A 616 9.91 16.01 0.41
N SER A 617 8.62 16.15 0.14
CA SER A 617 7.71 17.04 0.85
C SER A 617 6.71 16.30 1.75
N MET A 618 6.82 14.97 1.83
CA MET A 618 5.90 14.17 2.64
C MET A 618 6.36 14.15 4.09
N THR A 619 5.42 14.12 5.01
CA THR A 619 5.71 13.76 6.40
C THR A 619 5.82 12.24 6.55
N VAL A 620 6.41 11.76 7.65
CA VAL A 620 6.49 10.32 7.99
C VAL A 620 5.12 9.64 7.94
N GLY A 621 4.09 10.27 8.52
CA GLY A 621 2.73 9.73 8.53
C GLY A 621 2.08 9.67 7.14
N GLU A 622 2.32 10.66 6.28
CA GLU A 622 1.85 10.65 4.88
C GLU A 622 2.54 9.57 4.06
N ALA A 623 3.85 9.44 4.21
CA ALA A 623 4.66 8.45 3.52
C ALA A 623 4.25 7.03 3.91
N ASN A 624 4.01 6.75 5.20
CA ASN A 624 3.55 5.44 5.65
C ASN A 624 2.25 5.02 4.96
N ARG A 625 1.24 5.92 4.95
CA ARG A 625 -0.05 5.64 4.30
C ARG A 625 0.09 5.39 2.80
N TYR A 626 0.90 6.21 2.13
CA TYR A 626 1.16 6.05 0.70
C TYR A 626 1.79 4.70 0.38
N VAL A 627 2.80 4.31 1.17
CA VAL A 627 3.55 3.08 0.99
C VAL A 627 2.69 1.84 1.25
N GLU A 628 1.88 1.83 2.31
CA GLU A 628 0.98 0.71 2.62
C GLU A 628 -0.04 0.48 1.49
N ASP A 629 -0.71 1.55 1.04
CA ASP A 629 -1.69 1.49 -0.05
C ASP A 629 -1.08 1.01 -1.37
N ALA A 630 0.12 1.49 -1.72
CA ALA A 630 0.82 1.06 -2.93
C ALA A 630 1.17 -0.44 -2.91
N ILE A 631 1.60 -0.97 -1.76
CA ILE A 631 1.96 -2.39 -1.62
C ILE A 631 0.73 -3.29 -1.66
N GLU A 632 -0.35 -2.89 -0.98
CA GLU A 632 -1.62 -3.62 -1.01
C GLU A 632 -2.12 -3.77 -2.45
N LYS A 633 -2.23 -2.65 -3.19
CA LYS A 633 -2.66 -2.64 -4.60
C LYS A 633 -1.77 -3.49 -5.49
N PHE A 634 -0.45 -3.37 -5.35
CA PHE A 634 0.50 -4.13 -6.14
C PHE A 634 0.34 -5.65 -5.94
N LEU A 635 0.21 -6.09 -4.68
CA LEU A 635 0.06 -7.51 -4.36
C LEU A 635 -1.31 -8.05 -4.76
N GLU A 636 -2.38 -7.27 -4.59
CA GLU A 636 -3.72 -7.66 -5.04
C GLU A 636 -3.80 -7.82 -6.56
N ALA A 637 -3.28 -6.84 -7.32
CA ALA A 637 -3.22 -6.91 -8.77
C ALA A 637 -2.40 -8.13 -9.24
N GLY A 638 -1.26 -8.40 -8.58
CA GLY A 638 -0.48 -9.60 -8.86
C GLY A 638 -1.22 -10.90 -8.55
N ARG A 639 -1.95 -10.99 -7.44
CA ARG A 639 -2.75 -12.18 -7.12
C ARG A 639 -3.89 -12.38 -8.12
N ALA A 640 -4.57 -11.31 -8.52
CA ALA A 640 -5.62 -11.35 -9.52
C ALA A 640 -5.08 -11.81 -10.89
N ALA A 641 -3.92 -11.30 -11.31
CA ALA A 641 -3.27 -11.71 -12.55
C ALA A 641 -2.86 -13.20 -12.51
N LEU A 642 -2.35 -13.70 -11.38
CA LEU A 642 -2.08 -15.14 -11.20
C LEU A 642 -3.36 -15.97 -11.34
N GLN A 643 -4.46 -15.56 -10.70
CA GLN A 643 -5.74 -16.26 -10.78
C GLN A 643 -6.31 -16.25 -12.22
N ALA A 644 -6.04 -15.20 -12.99
CA ALA A 644 -6.40 -15.10 -14.39
C ALA A 644 -5.51 -15.92 -15.35
N GLY A 645 -4.52 -16.66 -14.83
CA GLY A 645 -3.61 -17.48 -15.64
C GLY A 645 -2.54 -16.68 -16.38
N ALA A 646 -2.20 -15.47 -15.92
CA ALA A 646 -1.13 -14.68 -16.51
C ALA A 646 0.23 -15.37 -16.35
N ASN A 647 1.16 -15.06 -17.26
CA ASN A 647 2.49 -15.65 -17.28
C ASN A 647 3.24 -15.34 -15.98
N GLU A 648 3.54 -16.37 -15.17
CA GLU A 648 4.19 -16.21 -13.87
C GLU A 648 5.60 -15.57 -13.95
N SER A 649 6.26 -15.62 -15.12
CA SER A 649 7.56 -14.97 -15.33
C SER A 649 7.46 -13.47 -15.64
N ALA A 650 6.26 -12.95 -15.91
CA ALA A 650 6.04 -11.54 -16.18
C ALA A 650 6.36 -10.69 -14.94
N ILE A 651 6.92 -9.51 -15.17
CA ILE A 651 7.09 -8.49 -14.13
C ILE A 651 5.75 -7.78 -13.99
N VAL A 652 5.24 -7.67 -12.76
CA VAL A 652 4.04 -6.90 -12.49
C VAL A 652 4.33 -5.44 -12.76
N THR A 653 3.59 -4.86 -13.69
CA THR A 653 3.71 -3.45 -14.07
C THR A 653 2.36 -2.79 -13.86
N MET A 654 2.32 -1.87 -12.91
CA MET A 654 1.14 -1.05 -12.66
C MET A 654 1.23 0.19 -13.55
N ARG A 655 0.12 0.56 -14.20
CA ARG A 655 0.00 1.87 -14.84
C ARG A 655 -0.41 2.88 -13.76
N PRO A 656 0.14 4.11 -13.78
CA PRO A 656 -0.27 5.14 -12.85
C PRO A 656 -1.76 5.30 -12.97
N SER A 657 -2.42 5.10 -11.84
CA SER A 657 -3.84 5.29 -11.77
C SER A 657 -4.09 6.80 -11.77
N LEU A 658 -4.72 7.33 -12.83
CA LEU A 658 -5.67 8.45 -12.67
C LEU A 658 -6.91 8.03 -11.85
N THR A 659 -6.85 6.87 -11.19
CA THR A 659 -7.94 5.99 -10.77
C THR A 659 -7.62 5.32 -9.42
N SER A 660 -6.90 5.97 -8.50
CA SER A 660 -6.56 5.40 -7.18
C SER A 660 -7.78 5.26 -6.24
N ARG A 661 -9.00 5.21 -6.77
CA ARG A 661 -10.20 4.85 -6.03
C ARG A 661 -10.74 3.52 -6.51
N THR A 662 -10.47 2.49 -5.73
CA THR A 662 -11.25 1.25 -5.67
C THR A 662 -12.54 1.53 -4.90
N SER A 663 -13.54 2.07 -5.59
CA SER A 663 -14.92 1.71 -5.32
C SER A 663 -15.75 1.85 -6.59
N GLY A 664 -16.45 0.79 -6.97
CA GLY A 664 -17.39 0.83 -8.09
C GLY A 664 -18.48 1.86 -7.80
N GLY A 665 -18.69 2.83 -8.69
CA GLY A 665 -19.85 3.73 -8.68
C GLY A 665 -20.01 4.71 -7.49
N GLU A 666 -19.30 4.54 -6.37
CA GLU A 666 -19.53 5.34 -5.16
C GLU A 666 -19.16 6.81 -5.36
N ASP A 667 -18.04 7.10 -6.02
CA ASP A 667 -17.61 8.46 -6.35
C ASP A 667 -18.65 9.25 -7.15
N TYR A 668 -19.19 8.64 -8.21
CA TYR A 668 -20.21 9.29 -9.04
C TYR A 668 -21.53 9.45 -8.29
N THR A 669 -21.86 8.51 -7.40
CA THR A 669 -23.07 8.61 -6.56
C THR A 669 -23.02 9.83 -5.65
N TYR A 670 -21.88 10.09 -5.00
CA TYR A 670 -21.72 11.29 -4.18
C TYR A 670 -21.74 12.56 -5.03
N LEU A 671 -21.20 12.54 -6.25
CA LEU A 671 -21.29 13.66 -7.18
C LEU A 671 -22.74 13.95 -7.61
N VAL A 672 -23.55 12.92 -7.91
CA VAL A 672 -24.97 13.12 -8.23
C VAL A 672 -25.72 13.65 -7.02
N PHE A 673 -25.44 13.16 -5.80
CA PHE A 673 -26.09 13.70 -4.60
C PHE A 673 -25.74 15.17 -4.32
N VAL A 674 -24.54 15.65 -4.69
CA VAL A 674 -24.18 17.07 -4.62
C VAL A 674 -25.10 17.93 -5.51
N MET A 675 -25.75 17.38 -6.54
CA MET A 675 -26.78 18.10 -7.28
C MET A 675 -27.94 18.54 -6.39
N GLN A 676 -28.25 17.82 -5.30
CA GLN A 676 -29.29 18.24 -4.36
C GLN A 676 -28.90 19.53 -3.62
N LEU A 677 -27.61 19.71 -3.30
CA LEU A 677 -27.09 20.98 -2.77
C LEU A 677 -27.18 22.08 -3.84
N GLY A 678 -26.85 21.73 -5.08
CA GLY A 678 -27.00 22.62 -6.23
C GLY A 678 -28.44 23.11 -6.42
N PHE A 679 -29.42 22.21 -6.41
CA PHE A 679 -30.84 22.54 -6.45
C PHE A 679 -31.25 23.40 -5.25
N ALA A 680 -30.85 23.05 -4.02
CA ALA A 680 -31.20 23.85 -2.85
C ALA A 680 -30.71 25.31 -2.99
N MET A 681 -29.47 25.53 -3.41
CA MET A 681 -28.91 26.88 -3.58
C MET A 681 -29.54 27.61 -4.77
N LEU A 682 -29.68 26.94 -5.92
CA LEU A 682 -30.29 27.49 -7.13
C LEU A 682 -31.74 27.94 -6.85
N CYS A 683 -32.53 27.05 -6.26
CA CYS A 683 -33.94 27.27 -5.97
C CYS A 683 -34.10 28.38 -4.91
N ALA A 684 -33.31 28.36 -3.83
CA ALA A 684 -33.31 29.43 -2.84
C ALA A 684 -33.02 30.78 -3.48
N GLY A 685 -31.96 30.90 -4.28
CA GLY A 685 -31.61 32.15 -4.96
C GLY A 685 -32.67 32.65 -5.95
N SER A 686 -33.43 31.73 -6.56
CA SER A 686 -34.40 32.01 -7.62
C SER A 686 -35.78 32.43 -7.10
N VAL A 687 -36.13 32.11 -5.85
CA VAL A 687 -37.40 32.55 -5.23
C VAL A 687 -37.24 33.89 -4.50
N ARG A 688 -38.37 34.53 -4.17
CA ARG A 688 -38.37 35.74 -3.31
C ARG A 688 -37.94 35.38 -1.88
N ALA A 689 -37.26 36.30 -1.20
CA ALA A 689 -36.64 36.08 0.11
C ALA A 689 -37.61 35.53 1.18
N LYS A 690 -38.89 35.91 1.11
CA LYS A 690 -39.96 35.48 2.03
C LYS A 690 -40.37 34.00 1.92
N ASN A 691 -39.77 33.27 0.98
CA ASN A 691 -40.05 31.86 0.67
C ASN A 691 -38.76 31.01 0.63
N ALA A 692 -37.62 31.58 1.06
CA ALA A 692 -36.32 30.94 0.97
C ALA A 692 -36.22 29.72 1.91
N MET A 693 -36.74 29.82 3.13
CA MET A 693 -36.77 28.70 4.07
C MET A 693 -37.65 27.57 3.54
N ASN A 694 -38.84 27.92 3.02
CA ASN A 694 -39.76 26.93 2.47
C ASN A 694 -39.13 26.11 1.34
N ILE A 695 -38.49 26.76 0.36
CA ILE A 695 -37.91 26.04 -0.78
C ILE A 695 -36.67 25.23 -0.38
N MET A 696 -35.88 25.68 0.61
CA MET A 696 -34.79 24.86 1.16
C MET A 696 -35.33 23.63 1.89
N LEU A 697 -36.41 23.79 2.67
CA LEU A 697 -37.07 22.68 3.35
C LEU A 697 -37.62 21.66 2.35
N THR A 698 -38.27 22.10 1.26
CA THR A 698 -38.78 21.16 0.25
C THR A 698 -37.63 20.36 -0.39
N ASN A 699 -36.46 20.96 -0.63
CA ASN A 699 -35.29 20.22 -1.12
C ASN A 699 -34.80 19.15 -0.12
N VAL A 700 -34.80 19.43 1.18
CA VAL A 700 -34.47 18.42 2.20
C VAL A 700 -35.52 17.31 2.22
N VAL A 701 -36.80 17.70 2.10
CA VAL A 701 -37.96 16.80 2.10
C VAL A 701 -37.95 15.88 0.89
N ASP A 702 -37.60 16.38 -0.29
CA ASP A 702 -37.46 15.57 -1.50
C ASP A 702 -36.44 14.44 -1.29
N ALA A 703 -35.33 14.70 -0.59
CA ALA A 703 -34.35 13.68 -0.25
C ALA A 703 -34.90 12.63 0.74
N VAL A 704 -35.52 13.08 1.85
CA VAL A 704 -35.97 12.14 2.90
C VAL A 704 -37.25 11.38 2.55
N VAL A 705 -38.23 12.02 1.91
CA VAL A 705 -39.45 11.36 1.43
C VAL A 705 -39.15 10.50 0.21
N GLY A 706 -38.34 11.02 -0.70
CA GLY A 706 -37.91 10.29 -1.89
C GLY A 706 -37.12 9.03 -1.54
N SER A 707 -36.24 9.07 -0.54
CA SER A 707 -35.51 7.88 -0.09
C SER A 707 -36.43 6.79 0.45
N ILE A 708 -37.38 7.13 1.33
CA ILE A 708 -38.33 6.16 1.87
C ILE A 708 -39.22 5.60 0.75
N SER A 709 -39.77 6.46 -0.11
CA SER A 709 -40.67 6.03 -1.18
C SER A 709 -39.95 5.17 -2.23
N TYR A 710 -38.74 5.56 -2.64
CA TYR A 710 -37.94 4.82 -3.60
C TYR A 710 -37.44 3.49 -3.03
N PHE A 711 -37.07 3.46 -1.75
CA PHE A 711 -36.73 2.22 -1.02
C PHE A 711 -37.90 1.25 -0.98
N LEU A 712 -39.09 1.71 -0.56
CA LEU A 712 -40.25 0.84 -0.39
C LEU A 712 -40.77 0.30 -1.73
N PHE A 713 -40.86 1.17 -2.74
CA PHE A 713 -41.56 0.86 -4.00
C PHE A 713 -40.74 1.17 -5.25
N GLY A 714 -40.07 2.32 -5.29
CA GLY A 714 -39.52 2.83 -6.53
C GLY A 714 -38.44 1.94 -7.14
N PHE A 715 -37.47 1.45 -6.36
CA PHE A 715 -36.44 0.56 -6.87
C PHE A 715 -37.03 -0.75 -7.43
N ALA A 716 -38.04 -1.29 -6.75
CA ALA A 716 -38.73 -2.51 -7.18
C ALA A 716 -39.44 -2.34 -8.53
N PHE A 717 -40.17 -1.23 -8.69
CA PHE A 717 -40.85 -0.94 -9.95
C PHE A 717 -39.89 -0.61 -11.09
N ALA A 718 -38.75 0.01 -10.81
CA ALA A 718 -37.74 0.34 -11.81
C ALA A 718 -36.90 -0.87 -12.25
N PHE A 719 -36.40 -1.68 -11.31
CA PHE A 719 -35.34 -2.67 -11.56
C PHE A 719 -35.65 -4.09 -11.08
N GLY A 720 -36.92 -4.40 -10.78
CA GLY A 720 -37.32 -5.75 -10.42
C GLY A 720 -36.94 -6.80 -11.47
N SER A 721 -36.23 -7.86 -11.07
CA SER A 721 -35.83 -9.00 -11.91
C SER A 721 -37.05 -9.77 -12.43
N SER A 722 -38.02 -10.06 -11.56
CA SER A 722 -39.33 -10.58 -11.95
C SER A 722 -40.15 -9.41 -12.48
N SER A 723 -40.21 -9.26 -13.79
CA SER A 723 -40.84 -8.09 -14.43
C SER A 723 -41.59 -8.47 -15.71
N ASN A 724 -42.43 -7.54 -16.16
CA ASN A 724 -42.93 -7.52 -17.53
C ASN A 724 -42.43 -6.23 -18.20
N PRO A 725 -42.59 -6.03 -19.52
CA PRO A 725 -42.01 -4.87 -20.19
C PRO A 725 -42.45 -3.50 -19.67
N PHE A 726 -43.51 -3.42 -18.88
CA PHE A 726 -44.07 -2.20 -18.33
C PHE A 726 -43.60 -1.88 -16.89
N ILE A 727 -43.35 -2.88 -16.03
CA ILE A 727 -43.10 -2.68 -14.58
C ILE A 727 -42.34 -3.86 -13.94
N GLY A 728 -41.45 -3.56 -12.99
CA GLY A 728 -40.79 -4.54 -12.09
C GLY A 728 -41.64 -4.97 -10.89
N THR A 729 -41.46 -6.20 -10.39
CA THR A 729 -42.35 -6.77 -9.35
C THR A 729 -41.66 -7.49 -8.19
N ASP A 730 -40.35 -7.35 -8.04
CA ASP A 730 -39.58 -7.82 -6.87
C ASP A 730 -38.59 -6.73 -6.39
N PHE A 731 -37.81 -7.03 -5.34
CA PHE A 731 -36.93 -6.07 -4.64
C PHE A 731 -37.62 -4.95 -3.83
N PHE A 732 -38.90 -5.13 -3.47
CA PHE A 732 -39.59 -4.23 -2.54
C PHE A 732 -38.82 -4.12 -1.22
N ALA A 733 -38.61 -2.88 -0.73
CA ALA A 733 -37.79 -2.62 0.44
C ALA A 733 -36.38 -3.24 0.37
N LEU A 734 -35.80 -3.29 -0.84
CA LEU A 734 -34.50 -3.92 -1.14
C LEU A 734 -34.37 -5.38 -0.71
N LYS A 735 -35.50 -6.09 -0.57
CA LYS A 735 -35.48 -7.52 -0.30
C LYS A 735 -34.67 -8.23 -1.38
N ASP A 736 -33.78 -9.14 -0.98
CA ASP A 736 -32.91 -9.91 -1.88
C ASP A 736 -31.80 -9.09 -2.60
N ILE A 737 -31.47 -7.90 -2.08
CA ILE A 737 -30.26 -7.11 -2.41
C ILE A 737 -29.24 -7.25 -1.25
N PRO A 738 -27.92 -7.45 -1.53
CA PRO A 738 -27.29 -7.50 -2.85
C PRO A 738 -27.61 -8.79 -3.61
N SER A 739 -27.63 -8.69 -4.94
CA SER A 739 -27.89 -9.79 -5.86
C SER A 739 -26.77 -9.88 -6.92
N SER A 740 -26.86 -10.87 -7.82
CA SER A 740 -25.94 -10.95 -8.96
C SER A 740 -26.06 -9.78 -9.94
N SER A 741 -27.20 -9.07 -9.93
CA SER A 741 -27.50 -7.99 -10.88
C SER A 741 -27.32 -6.60 -10.29
N TYR A 742 -27.58 -6.43 -8.99
CA TYR A 742 -27.64 -5.13 -8.32
C TYR A 742 -27.05 -5.15 -6.90
N ASP A 743 -26.40 -4.05 -6.53
CA ASP A 743 -25.81 -3.81 -5.21
C ASP A 743 -26.36 -2.48 -4.60
N TYR A 744 -26.09 -2.22 -3.32
CA TYR A 744 -26.57 -1.03 -2.60
C TYR A 744 -26.08 0.29 -3.23
N SER A 745 -24.90 0.31 -3.84
CA SER A 745 -24.38 1.47 -4.57
C SER A 745 -25.26 1.85 -5.76
N PHE A 746 -25.76 0.86 -6.50
CA PHE A 746 -26.68 1.10 -7.62
C PHE A 746 -28.04 1.63 -7.13
N PHE A 747 -28.54 1.16 -5.98
CA PHE A 747 -29.72 1.76 -5.36
C PHE A 747 -29.50 3.24 -5.03
N LEU A 748 -28.39 3.57 -4.35
CA LEU A 748 -28.09 4.95 -3.99
C LEU A 748 -27.93 5.85 -5.22
N TYR A 749 -27.28 5.34 -6.27
CA TYR A 749 -27.14 6.03 -7.54
C TYR A 749 -28.52 6.34 -8.14
N GLN A 750 -29.37 5.33 -8.32
CA GLN A 750 -30.69 5.50 -8.93
C GLN A 750 -31.68 6.30 -8.07
N TRP A 751 -31.55 6.23 -6.74
CA TRP A 751 -32.29 7.08 -5.82
C TRP A 751 -31.97 8.56 -6.05
N ALA A 752 -30.71 8.90 -6.29
CA ALA A 752 -30.29 10.28 -6.54
C ALA A 752 -30.94 10.88 -7.80
N PHE A 753 -31.18 10.07 -8.84
CA PHE A 753 -31.93 10.49 -10.04
C PHE A 753 -33.42 10.68 -9.71
N ALA A 754 -34.01 9.78 -8.91
CA ALA A 754 -35.42 9.88 -8.51
C ALA A 754 -35.71 11.18 -7.75
N ILE A 755 -34.84 11.57 -6.81
CA ILE A 755 -35.04 12.82 -6.04
C ILE A 755 -34.82 14.07 -6.88
N ALA A 756 -33.96 14.01 -7.91
CA ALA A 756 -33.81 15.11 -8.86
C ALA A 756 -35.12 15.40 -9.61
N VAL A 757 -35.89 14.37 -9.98
CA VAL A 757 -37.22 14.51 -10.60
C VAL A 757 -38.21 15.24 -9.68
N ALA A 758 -38.20 14.91 -8.39
CA ALA A 758 -39.00 15.61 -7.38
C ALA A 758 -38.59 17.08 -7.24
N GLY A 759 -37.27 17.35 -7.17
CA GLY A 759 -36.72 18.70 -7.11
C GLY A 759 -37.09 19.60 -8.30
N ILE A 760 -37.09 19.06 -9.51
CA ILE A 760 -37.53 19.78 -10.73
C ILE A 760 -39.00 20.17 -10.62
N THR A 761 -39.84 19.24 -10.16
CA THR A 761 -41.28 19.47 -9.97
C THR A 761 -41.51 20.53 -8.89
N SER A 762 -40.78 20.45 -7.77
CA SER A 762 -40.94 21.35 -6.63
C SER A 762 -40.57 22.81 -6.97
N GLY A 763 -39.56 23.00 -7.82
CA GLY A 763 -39.20 24.31 -8.39
C GLY A 763 -40.33 24.96 -9.19
N SER A 764 -41.04 24.19 -10.02
CA SER A 764 -42.13 24.69 -10.87
C SER A 764 -43.33 25.23 -10.06
N ILE A 765 -43.53 24.69 -8.86
CA ILE A 765 -44.69 25.01 -8.00
C ILE A 765 -44.31 25.85 -6.75
N ALA A 766 -43.07 26.33 -6.70
CA ALA A 766 -42.54 27.12 -5.59
C ALA A 766 -43.39 28.35 -5.22
N GLU A 767 -43.31 28.76 -3.95
CA GLU A 767 -43.92 29.97 -3.35
C GLU A 767 -45.42 29.96 -3.06
N ARG A 768 -46.21 29.03 -3.61
CA ARG A 768 -47.67 29.01 -3.38
C ARG A 768 -48.28 27.63 -3.09
N THR A 769 -47.51 26.56 -3.21
CA THR A 769 -47.98 25.21 -2.91
C THR A 769 -47.94 24.92 -1.41
N GLN A 770 -48.94 24.21 -0.91
CA GLN A 770 -48.98 23.75 0.47
C GLN A 770 -47.96 22.63 0.72
N PHE A 771 -47.32 22.65 1.89
CA PHE A 771 -46.35 21.63 2.29
C PHE A 771 -46.90 20.19 2.27
N SER A 772 -48.17 20.00 2.60
CA SER A 772 -48.85 18.70 2.54
C SER A 772 -48.94 18.15 1.11
N ALA A 773 -49.27 18.99 0.13
CA ALA A 773 -49.26 18.61 -1.29
C ALA A 773 -47.85 18.21 -1.74
N TYR A 774 -46.80 18.91 -1.27
CA TYR A 774 -45.41 18.54 -1.55
C TYR A 774 -45.08 17.11 -1.14
N LEU A 775 -45.43 16.72 0.09
CA LEU A 775 -45.20 15.35 0.59
C LEU A 775 -45.92 14.30 -0.27
N ILE A 776 -47.17 14.56 -0.65
CA ILE A 776 -47.99 13.61 -1.40
C ILE A 776 -47.44 13.40 -2.80
N PHE A 777 -47.19 14.49 -3.56
CA PHE A 777 -46.72 14.33 -4.92
C PHE A 777 -45.29 13.78 -4.95
N SER A 778 -44.40 14.23 -4.04
CA SER A 778 -43.01 13.77 -4.00
C SER A 778 -42.97 12.26 -3.75
N PHE A 779 -43.72 11.77 -2.77
CA PHE A 779 -43.85 10.33 -2.49
C PHE A 779 -44.39 9.54 -3.70
N PHE A 780 -45.46 10.03 -4.35
CA PHE A 780 -46.07 9.33 -5.49
C PHE A 780 -45.18 9.36 -6.74
N LEU A 781 -44.52 10.49 -7.00
CA LEU A 781 -43.65 10.68 -8.15
C LEU A 781 -42.43 9.79 -8.05
N THR A 782 -41.70 9.80 -6.92
CA THR A 782 -40.50 8.98 -6.74
C THR A 782 -40.82 7.51 -6.51
N GLY A 783 -41.98 7.19 -5.94
CA GLY A 783 -42.38 5.81 -5.61
C GLY A 783 -43.07 5.05 -6.72
N PHE A 784 -43.72 5.75 -7.67
CA PHE A 784 -44.54 5.12 -8.70
C PHE A 784 -44.36 5.72 -10.09
N VAL A 785 -44.54 7.03 -10.28
CA VAL A 785 -44.58 7.60 -11.65
C VAL A 785 -43.21 7.53 -12.36
N TYR A 786 -42.16 8.02 -11.71
CA TYR A 786 -40.78 8.01 -12.25
C TYR A 786 -40.23 6.59 -12.44
N PRO A 787 -40.32 5.68 -11.43
CA PRO A 787 -39.82 4.31 -11.57
C PRO A 787 -40.35 3.54 -12.77
N ILE A 788 -41.59 3.78 -13.16
CA ILE A 788 -42.20 3.13 -14.33
C ILE A 788 -41.54 3.59 -15.63
N VAL A 789 -41.25 4.90 -15.74
CA VAL A 789 -40.51 5.43 -16.89
C VAL A 789 -39.07 4.91 -16.90
N ALA A 790 -38.40 4.90 -15.74
CA ALA A 790 -37.07 4.31 -15.60
C ALA A 790 -37.07 2.83 -15.99
N HIS A 791 -38.11 2.08 -15.63
CA HIS A 791 -38.26 0.69 -16.05
C HIS A 791 -38.32 0.56 -17.57
N TRP A 792 -39.13 1.37 -18.24
CA TRP A 792 -39.30 1.28 -19.69
C TRP A 792 -37.99 1.45 -20.45
N VAL A 793 -37.11 2.35 -19.99
CA VAL A 793 -35.92 2.78 -20.72
C VAL A 793 -34.63 2.14 -20.18
N TRP A 794 -34.48 1.97 -18.87
CA TRP A 794 -33.23 1.53 -18.23
C TRP A 794 -33.26 0.10 -17.68
N SER A 795 -34.43 -0.52 -17.51
CA SER A 795 -34.48 -1.95 -17.19
C SER A 795 -34.05 -2.78 -18.40
N SER A 796 -33.39 -3.91 -18.16
CA SER A 796 -33.09 -4.88 -19.22
C SER A 796 -34.34 -5.53 -19.82
N SER A 797 -35.49 -5.45 -19.14
CA SER A 797 -36.78 -5.98 -19.59
C SER A 797 -37.73 -4.92 -20.13
N GLY A 798 -37.41 -3.63 -20.00
CA GLY A 798 -38.29 -2.51 -20.37
C GLY A 798 -38.57 -2.43 -21.86
N TRP A 799 -39.81 -2.12 -22.25
CA TRP A 799 -40.23 -2.16 -23.66
C TRP A 799 -39.57 -1.11 -24.58
N LEU A 800 -39.03 -0.02 -24.03
CA LEU A 800 -38.24 0.98 -24.77
C LEU A 800 -36.73 0.73 -24.68
N SER A 801 -36.31 -0.19 -23.81
CA SER A 801 -34.91 -0.35 -23.42
C SER A 801 -34.02 -0.66 -24.63
N PRO A 802 -32.94 0.09 -24.83
CA PRO A 802 -31.96 -0.23 -25.86
C PRO A 802 -31.12 -1.47 -25.48
N SER A 803 -31.17 -1.90 -24.22
CA SER A 803 -30.38 -3.00 -23.65
C SER A 803 -31.06 -4.38 -23.72
N LEU A 804 -32.28 -4.47 -24.29
CA LEU A 804 -32.96 -5.74 -24.54
C LEU A 804 -32.12 -6.63 -25.49
N ALA A 805 -31.92 -7.89 -25.11
CA ALA A 805 -31.32 -8.90 -25.96
C ALA A 805 -32.35 -9.38 -27.02
N SER A 806 -32.03 -9.23 -28.32
CA SER A 806 -32.75 -9.73 -29.51
C SER A 806 -33.69 -8.76 -30.27
N SER A 807 -34.29 -9.29 -31.35
CA SER A 807 -35.06 -8.64 -32.44
C SER A 807 -36.36 -7.94 -32.04
N SER A 808 -36.62 -7.76 -30.76
CA SER A 808 -37.84 -7.15 -30.19
C SER A 808 -37.70 -5.66 -29.87
N LEU A 809 -36.53 -5.06 -30.10
CA LEU A 809 -36.30 -3.62 -29.91
C LEU A 809 -37.30 -2.78 -30.70
N LEU A 810 -37.84 -1.72 -30.08
CA LEU A 810 -38.71 -0.78 -30.77
C LEU A 810 -37.97 -0.18 -31.98
N PHE A 811 -38.56 -0.38 -33.17
CA PHE A 811 -37.98 0.00 -34.47
C PHE A 811 -36.55 -0.51 -34.72
N GLY A 812 -36.18 -1.64 -34.11
CA GLY A 812 -34.84 -2.24 -34.22
C GLY A 812 -33.73 -1.49 -33.48
N SER A 813 -34.07 -0.43 -32.73
CA SER A 813 -33.11 0.40 -31.99
C SER A 813 -33.32 0.35 -30.48
N GLY A 814 -34.56 0.50 -30.02
CA GLY A 814 -34.84 0.99 -28.67
C GLY A 814 -34.57 2.50 -28.56
N ALA A 815 -34.98 3.10 -27.45
CA ALA A 815 -34.76 4.51 -27.17
C ALA A 815 -33.42 4.71 -26.45
N ILE A 816 -32.65 5.72 -26.85
CA ILE A 816 -31.34 6.01 -26.23
C ILE A 816 -31.50 7.23 -25.34
N ASP A 817 -31.70 6.98 -24.06
CA ASP A 817 -31.63 8.00 -23.03
C ASP A 817 -30.55 7.63 -22.02
N PHE A 818 -29.30 7.98 -22.31
CA PHE A 818 -28.15 7.46 -21.58
C PHE A 818 -28.14 7.83 -20.10
N ALA A 819 -28.47 9.09 -19.77
CA ALA A 819 -28.49 9.57 -18.40
C ALA A 819 -29.82 10.26 -18.01
N GLY A 820 -30.81 10.42 -18.89
CA GLY A 820 -32.14 10.89 -18.48
C GLY A 820 -32.60 12.27 -18.97
N SER A 821 -32.39 12.66 -20.23
CA SER A 821 -33.11 13.82 -20.79
C SER A 821 -34.62 13.61 -20.80
N GLY A 822 -35.06 12.37 -21.05
CA GLY A 822 -36.43 11.92 -20.93
C GLY A 822 -36.76 11.50 -19.51
N VAL A 823 -36.10 10.43 -19.06
CA VAL A 823 -36.41 9.69 -17.83
C VAL A 823 -36.38 10.58 -16.57
N VAL A 824 -35.46 11.56 -16.50
CA VAL A 824 -35.41 12.51 -15.39
C VAL A 824 -36.02 13.86 -15.77
N HIS A 825 -35.46 14.53 -16.78
CA HIS A 825 -35.77 15.93 -17.01
C HIS A 825 -37.16 16.13 -17.64
N LEU A 826 -37.53 15.35 -18.66
CA LEU A 826 -38.87 15.44 -19.23
C LEU A 826 -39.94 15.00 -18.23
N VAL A 827 -39.71 13.93 -17.44
CA VAL A 827 -40.63 13.51 -16.38
C VAL A 827 -40.88 14.62 -15.37
N GLY A 828 -39.81 15.19 -14.80
CA GLY A 828 -39.91 16.27 -13.81
C GLY A 828 -40.54 17.53 -14.40
N GLY A 829 -40.17 17.89 -15.63
CA GLY A 829 -40.71 19.06 -16.32
C GLY A 829 -42.21 18.96 -16.61
N ILE A 830 -42.70 17.79 -17.05
CA ILE A 830 -44.14 17.60 -17.32
C ILE A 830 -44.94 17.46 -16.02
N ALA A 831 -44.37 16.87 -14.97
CA ALA A 831 -45.00 16.87 -13.65
C ALA A 831 -45.13 18.32 -13.11
N GLY A 832 -44.06 19.10 -13.23
CA GLY A 832 -44.03 20.53 -12.89
C GLY A 832 -45.02 21.37 -13.70
N LEU A 833 -45.18 21.06 -15.00
CA LEU A 833 -46.17 21.67 -15.88
C LEU A 833 -47.58 21.52 -15.32
N TRP A 834 -47.98 20.29 -14.97
CA TRP A 834 -49.33 20.05 -14.45
C TRP A 834 -49.56 20.69 -13.10
N GLY A 835 -48.57 20.63 -12.21
CA GLY A 835 -48.64 21.28 -10.90
C GLY A 835 -48.87 22.79 -11.04
N SER A 836 -48.01 23.46 -11.80
CA SER A 836 -48.07 24.93 -11.98
C SER A 836 -49.28 25.38 -12.80
N PHE A 837 -49.68 24.62 -13.82
CA PHE A 837 -50.87 24.92 -14.63
C PHE A 837 -52.16 24.84 -13.82
N ILE A 838 -52.35 23.80 -13.01
CA ILE A 838 -53.55 23.61 -12.19
C ILE A 838 -53.58 24.58 -11.01
N GLU A 839 -52.42 24.83 -10.41
CA GLU A 839 -52.31 25.76 -9.29
C GLU A 839 -52.51 27.22 -9.72
N GLY A 840 -52.06 27.57 -10.92
CA GLY A 840 -52.16 28.89 -11.52
C GLY A 840 -51.07 29.87 -11.04
N PRO A 841 -51.07 31.10 -11.60
CA PRO A 841 -49.98 32.06 -11.38
C PRO A 841 -49.83 32.56 -9.95
N ARG A 842 -48.61 32.93 -9.54
CA ARG A 842 -48.36 33.65 -8.28
C ARG A 842 -49.10 34.98 -8.27
N VAL A 843 -49.63 35.37 -7.10
CA VAL A 843 -50.32 36.64 -6.90
C VAL A 843 -49.41 37.80 -7.28
N GLY A 844 -49.87 38.63 -8.21
CA GLY A 844 -49.15 39.79 -8.74
C GLY A 844 -48.17 39.48 -9.87
N ARG A 845 -48.09 38.22 -10.36
CA ARG A 845 -47.21 37.86 -11.48
C ARG A 845 -47.62 38.52 -12.79
N PHE A 846 -48.93 38.68 -12.98
CA PHE A 846 -49.54 39.36 -14.12
C PHE A 846 -50.47 40.45 -13.60
N ASP A 847 -50.42 41.63 -14.24
CA ASP A 847 -51.32 42.74 -13.92
C ASP A 847 -52.73 42.53 -14.49
N ALA A 848 -53.64 43.48 -14.24
CA ALA A 848 -55.02 43.42 -14.69
C ALA A 848 -55.18 43.37 -16.23
N PHE A 849 -54.16 43.78 -16.98
CA PHE A 849 -54.11 43.72 -18.45
C PHE A 849 -53.40 42.46 -18.94
N GLY A 850 -53.00 41.58 -18.03
CA GLY A 850 -52.30 40.35 -18.32
C GLY A 850 -50.82 40.52 -18.63
N LYS A 851 -50.26 41.72 -18.43
CA LYS A 851 -48.84 41.99 -18.64
C LYS A 851 -48.03 41.44 -17.46
N ALA A 852 -46.91 40.79 -17.80
CA ALA A 852 -46.02 40.21 -16.82
C ALA A 852 -45.29 41.26 -15.97
N VAL A 853 -45.31 41.04 -14.65
CA VAL A 853 -44.55 41.80 -13.65
C VAL A 853 -43.35 40.97 -13.22
N PRO A 854 -42.11 41.51 -13.25
CA PRO A 854 -40.92 40.78 -12.83
C PRO A 854 -40.98 40.37 -11.35
N MET A 855 -40.78 39.08 -11.08
CA MET A 855 -40.62 38.53 -9.72
C MET A 855 -39.22 37.97 -9.59
N ARG A 856 -38.24 38.86 -9.39
CA ARG A 856 -36.83 38.45 -9.31
C ARG A 856 -36.55 37.61 -8.07
N GLY A 857 -35.73 36.60 -8.25
CA GLY A 857 -35.08 35.88 -7.16
C GLY A 857 -34.25 36.82 -6.29
N HIS A 858 -34.11 36.48 -5.01
CA HIS A 858 -33.54 37.40 -4.03
C HIS A 858 -32.02 37.34 -3.92
N ASN A 859 -31.35 36.32 -4.47
CA ASN A 859 -29.90 36.17 -4.34
C ASN A 859 -29.25 35.51 -5.57
N ALA A 860 -28.68 36.34 -6.44
CA ALA A 860 -27.98 35.87 -7.64
C ALA A 860 -26.72 35.03 -7.34
N THR A 861 -26.04 35.29 -6.22
CA THR A 861 -24.86 34.50 -5.81
C THR A 861 -25.24 33.05 -5.51
N LEU A 862 -26.38 32.82 -4.86
CA LEU A 862 -26.89 31.48 -4.61
C LEU A 862 -27.28 30.76 -5.92
N VAL A 863 -27.84 31.49 -6.90
CA VAL A 863 -28.13 30.91 -8.23
C VAL A 863 -26.84 30.49 -8.93
N VAL A 864 -25.82 31.35 -8.94
CA VAL A 864 -24.53 31.03 -9.56
C VAL A 864 -23.84 29.86 -8.85
N LEU A 865 -23.81 29.86 -7.51
CA LEU A 865 -23.26 28.77 -6.71
C LEU A 865 -23.98 27.46 -7.00
N GLY A 866 -25.32 27.48 -6.98
CA GLY A 866 -26.15 26.32 -7.30
C GLY A 866 -25.87 25.79 -8.71
N THR A 867 -25.71 26.69 -9.68
CA THR A 867 -25.40 26.33 -11.08
C THR A 867 -24.05 25.60 -11.19
N PHE A 868 -23.01 26.09 -10.53
CA PHE A 868 -21.70 25.42 -10.55
C PHE A 868 -21.70 24.09 -9.79
N LEU A 869 -22.44 23.98 -8.68
CA LEU A 869 -22.63 22.71 -7.98
C LEU A 869 -23.40 21.70 -8.85
N LEU A 870 -24.42 22.14 -9.59
CA LEU A 870 -25.14 21.31 -10.56
C LEU A 870 -24.22 20.88 -11.71
N TRP A 871 -23.38 21.78 -12.25
CA TRP A 871 -22.38 21.42 -13.25
C TRP A 871 -21.44 20.33 -12.71
N PHE A 872 -20.87 20.54 -11.53
CA PHE A 872 -20.00 19.57 -10.90
C PHE A 872 -20.69 18.21 -10.71
N GLY A 873 -21.93 18.21 -10.22
CA GLY A 873 -22.72 17.00 -10.08
C GLY A 873 -23.10 16.33 -11.40
N TRP A 874 -23.20 17.10 -12.50
CA TRP A 874 -23.46 16.56 -13.84
C TRP A 874 -22.33 15.66 -14.37
N PHE A 875 -21.11 15.77 -13.81
CA PHE A 875 -20.03 14.80 -14.07
C PHE A 875 -20.25 13.46 -13.36
N GLY A 876 -21.02 13.45 -12.26
CA GLY A 876 -21.59 12.24 -11.68
C GLY A 876 -22.75 11.70 -12.50
N PHE A 877 -23.60 12.60 -13.03
CA PHE A 877 -24.85 12.26 -13.72
C PHE A 877 -24.62 11.65 -15.10
N ASN A 878 -23.84 12.31 -15.95
CA ASN A 878 -23.63 11.88 -17.35
C ASN A 878 -22.53 10.82 -17.44
N PRO A 879 -21.23 11.12 -17.15
CA PRO A 879 -20.18 10.09 -17.16
C PRO A 879 -20.41 8.91 -16.22
N GLY A 880 -21.07 9.10 -15.08
CA GLY A 880 -21.36 8.03 -14.11
C GLY A 880 -22.32 6.97 -14.64
N SER A 881 -23.18 7.30 -15.61
CA SER A 881 -24.20 6.41 -16.18
C SER A 881 -23.63 5.28 -17.07
N PHE A 882 -22.30 5.18 -17.20
CA PHE A 882 -21.68 3.96 -17.71
C PHE A 882 -21.76 2.78 -16.72
N ASP A 883 -22.03 3.04 -15.43
CA ASP A 883 -22.13 2.11 -14.28
C ASP A 883 -20.89 1.24 -13.99
N LYS A 884 -20.10 0.90 -15.01
CA LYS A 884 -18.87 0.10 -14.98
C LYS A 884 -17.83 0.77 -15.89
N ILE A 885 -16.73 1.21 -15.29
CA ILE A 885 -15.64 1.82 -16.05
C ILE A 885 -14.76 0.75 -16.73
N LEU A 886 -14.73 -0.47 -16.19
CA LEU A 886 -14.01 -1.60 -16.76
C LEU A 886 -15.01 -2.61 -17.36
N VAL A 887 -15.18 -2.56 -18.68
CA VAL A 887 -15.84 -3.61 -19.44
C VAL A 887 -14.89 -4.06 -20.54
N ALA A 888 -14.66 -5.37 -20.63
CA ALA A 888 -13.88 -5.94 -21.72
C ALA A 888 -14.78 -6.06 -22.97
N TYR A 889 -14.43 -5.36 -24.05
CA TYR A 889 -15.11 -5.57 -25.33
C TYR A 889 -14.64 -6.88 -25.98
N PRO A 890 -15.53 -7.61 -26.69
CA PRO A 890 -15.10 -8.74 -27.53
C PRO A 890 -14.01 -8.26 -28.50
N ASN A 891 -12.86 -8.93 -28.48
CA ASN A 891 -11.66 -8.66 -29.30
C ASN A 891 -10.73 -7.51 -28.86
N THR A 892 -10.88 -6.95 -27.65
CA THR A 892 -9.87 -6.03 -27.08
C THR A 892 -9.57 -6.36 -25.63
N THR A 893 -8.30 -6.52 -25.27
CA THR A 893 -7.87 -6.88 -23.90
C THR A 893 -7.65 -5.66 -22.99
N ASP A 894 -7.66 -4.42 -23.52
CA ASP A 894 -6.99 -3.27 -22.88
C ASP A 894 -7.81 -1.96 -22.86
N GLN A 895 -9.09 -1.95 -23.23
CA GLN A 895 -9.91 -0.72 -23.18
C GLN A 895 -11.14 -0.90 -22.28
N GLY A 896 -11.10 -0.31 -21.08
CA GLY A 896 -12.32 0.02 -20.35
C GLY A 896 -13.05 1.21 -20.99
N ASN A 897 -14.22 1.59 -20.48
CA ASN A 897 -15.01 2.73 -20.95
C ASN A 897 -14.34 4.10 -20.74
N TRP A 898 -13.08 4.18 -20.28
CA TRP A 898 -12.36 5.42 -19.95
C TRP A 898 -12.45 6.51 -21.02
N THR A 899 -12.21 6.15 -22.29
CA THR A 899 -12.31 7.10 -23.40
C THR A 899 -13.75 7.57 -23.62
N ALA A 900 -14.73 6.68 -23.41
CA ALA A 900 -16.16 7.00 -23.55
C ALA A 900 -16.67 7.87 -22.38
N VAL A 901 -16.24 7.57 -21.14
CA VAL A 901 -16.48 8.38 -19.94
C VAL A 901 -15.88 9.78 -20.11
N GLY A 902 -14.61 9.87 -20.56
CA GLY A 902 -13.95 11.14 -20.85
C GLY A 902 -14.65 11.93 -21.96
N ARG A 903 -15.04 11.27 -23.06
CA ARG A 903 -15.85 11.89 -24.13
C ARG A 903 -17.17 12.43 -23.59
N THR A 904 -17.83 11.69 -22.71
CA THR A 904 -19.11 12.07 -22.10
C THR A 904 -18.98 13.31 -21.22
N ALA A 905 -17.88 13.45 -20.48
CA ALA A 905 -17.60 14.68 -19.73
C ALA A 905 -17.35 15.88 -20.66
N VAL A 906 -16.66 15.65 -21.79
CA VAL A 906 -16.40 16.69 -22.80
C VAL A 906 -17.69 17.13 -23.49
N THR A 907 -18.52 16.19 -23.97
CA THR A 907 -19.81 16.53 -24.62
C THR A 907 -20.73 17.28 -23.65
N THR A 908 -20.78 16.87 -22.38
CA THR A 908 -21.52 17.56 -21.32
C THR A 908 -21.08 19.02 -21.18
N THR A 909 -19.77 19.24 -21.03
CA THR A 909 -19.17 20.57 -20.88
C THR A 909 -19.44 21.46 -22.09
N LEU A 910 -19.25 20.93 -23.30
CA LEU A 910 -19.41 21.70 -24.54
C LEU A 910 -20.86 22.11 -24.78
N ALA A 911 -21.83 21.22 -24.50
CA ALA A 911 -23.24 21.55 -24.67
C ALA A 911 -23.70 22.65 -23.71
N GLY A 912 -23.41 22.53 -22.41
CA GLY A 912 -23.78 23.57 -21.44
C GLY A 912 -23.06 24.89 -21.69
N SER A 913 -21.77 24.85 -22.03
CA SER A 913 -21.01 26.06 -22.37
C SER A 913 -21.60 26.77 -23.60
N THR A 914 -21.95 26.00 -24.64
CA THR A 914 -22.55 26.57 -25.85
C THR A 914 -23.93 27.16 -25.56
N ALA A 915 -24.77 26.45 -24.80
CA ALA A 915 -26.09 26.94 -24.44
C ALA A 915 -26.01 28.21 -23.57
N GLY A 916 -25.06 28.28 -22.65
CA GLY A 916 -24.79 29.48 -21.85
C GLY A 916 -24.37 30.68 -22.71
N ILE A 917 -23.45 30.49 -23.66
CA ILE A 917 -23.00 31.55 -24.58
C ILE A 917 -24.16 32.02 -25.48
N VAL A 918 -24.91 31.08 -26.06
CA VAL A 918 -26.04 31.43 -26.95
C VAL A 918 -27.14 32.14 -26.17
N THR A 919 -27.38 31.73 -24.93
CA THR A 919 -28.35 32.43 -24.05
C THR A 919 -27.86 33.82 -23.67
N LEU A 920 -26.58 33.98 -23.32
CA LEU A 920 -25.96 35.27 -23.02
C LEU A 920 -26.20 36.29 -24.15
N PHE A 921 -25.85 35.92 -25.39
CA PHE A 921 -26.01 36.80 -26.55
C PHE A 921 -27.46 36.93 -27.00
N GLY A 922 -28.20 35.82 -27.06
CA GLY A 922 -29.60 35.81 -27.49
C GLY A 922 -30.49 36.65 -26.58
N ARG A 923 -30.32 36.52 -25.26
CA ARG A 923 -31.05 37.34 -24.29
C ARG A 923 -30.59 38.79 -24.30
N ARG A 924 -29.30 39.07 -24.43
CA ARG A 924 -28.79 40.45 -24.60
C ARG A 924 -29.49 41.17 -25.75
N LEU A 925 -29.74 40.50 -26.87
CA LEU A 925 -30.46 41.08 -28.01
C LEU A 925 -31.94 41.35 -27.73
N LEU A 926 -32.58 40.55 -26.87
CA LEU A 926 -34.00 40.70 -26.52
C LEU A 926 -34.23 41.71 -25.38
N VAL A 927 -33.39 41.71 -24.35
CA VAL A 927 -33.58 42.50 -23.13
C VAL A 927 -32.66 43.72 -23.01
N GLY A 928 -31.64 43.85 -23.86
CA GLY A 928 -30.75 45.03 -23.91
C GLY A 928 -29.72 45.16 -22.78
N HIS A 929 -29.59 44.15 -21.91
CA HIS A 929 -28.61 44.05 -20.82
C HIS A 929 -28.07 42.61 -20.69
N TRP A 930 -26.94 42.43 -20.02
CA TRP A 930 -26.39 41.10 -19.72
C TRP A 930 -26.99 40.62 -18.39
N ASP A 931 -27.57 39.42 -18.36
CA ASP A 931 -28.22 38.85 -17.19
C ASP A 931 -27.57 37.50 -16.84
N ALA A 932 -26.99 37.41 -15.64
CA ALA A 932 -26.29 36.21 -15.20
C ALA A 932 -27.24 35.03 -14.93
N LEU A 933 -28.48 35.30 -14.50
CA LEU A 933 -29.46 34.25 -14.19
C LEU A 933 -29.94 33.58 -15.48
N ASP A 934 -30.18 34.38 -16.52
CA ASP A 934 -30.51 33.86 -17.85
C ASP A 934 -29.38 32.94 -18.37
N VAL A 935 -28.12 33.31 -18.17
CA VAL A 935 -26.95 32.48 -18.56
C VAL A 935 -26.88 31.18 -17.77
N CYS A 936 -27.11 31.23 -16.47
CA CYS A 936 -27.20 30.04 -15.61
C CYS A 936 -28.26 29.07 -16.12
N ASN A 937 -29.49 29.54 -16.38
CA ASN A 937 -30.57 28.72 -16.93
C ASN A 937 -30.23 28.19 -18.33
N GLY A 938 -29.61 29.00 -19.19
CA GLY A 938 -29.13 28.58 -20.50
C GLY A 938 -28.14 27.43 -20.43
N LEU A 939 -27.15 27.54 -19.55
CA LEU A 939 -26.13 26.51 -19.32
C LEU A 939 -26.75 25.20 -18.80
N LEU A 940 -27.66 25.28 -17.83
CA LEU A 940 -28.40 24.12 -17.33
C LEU A 940 -29.26 23.48 -18.43
N GLY A 941 -29.90 24.29 -19.28
CA GLY A 941 -30.66 23.79 -20.45
C GLY A 941 -29.80 22.99 -21.42
N GLY A 942 -28.54 23.40 -21.64
CA GLY A 942 -27.58 22.64 -22.44
C GLY A 942 -27.18 21.31 -21.81
N PHE A 943 -26.98 21.26 -20.48
CA PHE A 943 -26.72 20.01 -19.77
C PHE A 943 -27.91 19.05 -19.82
N VAL A 944 -29.13 19.56 -19.62
CA VAL A 944 -30.36 18.77 -19.75
C VAL A 944 -30.47 18.16 -21.15
N ALA A 945 -30.22 18.93 -22.20
CA ALA A 945 -30.39 18.45 -23.57
C ALA A 945 -29.36 17.39 -23.97
N ILE A 946 -28.09 17.52 -23.54
CA ILE A 946 -27.06 16.55 -23.94
C ILE A 946 -27.16 15.22 -23.18
N THR A 947 -27.89 15.18 -22.06
CA THR A 947 -27.96 14.04 -21.13
C THR A 947 -28.33 12.70 -21.82
N SER A 948 -29.28 12.67 -22.76
CA SER A 948 -29.64 11.43 -23.48
C SER A 948 -28.55 10.96 -24.46
N GLY A 949 -27.86 11.91 -25.10
CA GLY A 949 -26.91 11.65 -26.18
C GLY A 949 -25.44 11.70 -25.79
N CYS A 950 -25.12 12.04 -24.55
CA CYS A 950 -23.78 12.43 -24.11
C CYS A 950 -22.70 11.36 -24.36
N SER A 951 -23.09 10.08 -24.31
CA SER A 951 -22.21 8.93 -24.59
C SER A 951 -22.12 8.56 -26.08
N VAL A 952 -23.11 8.93 -26.90
CA VAL A 952 -23.28 8.45 -28.29
C VAL A 952 -23.02 9.49 -29.37
N VAL A 953 -22.67 10.72 -29.02
CA VAL A 953 -22.39 11.80 -30.00
C VAL A 953 -20.94 12.25 -29.98
N GLU A 954 -20.52 12.89 -31.08
CA GLU A 954 -19.21 13.55 -31.16
C GLU A 954 -19.20 14.88 -30.39
N PRO A 955 -18.04 15.33 -29.88
CA PRO A 955 -17.91 16.63 -29.20
C PRO A 955 -18.42 17.82 -30.00
N TRP A 956 -18.23 17.85 -31.32
CA TRP A 956 -18.75 18.94 -32.17
C TRP A 956 -20.29 18.95 -32.21
N ALA A 957 -20.92 17.78 -32.16
CA ALA A 957 -22.38 17.68 -32.19
C ALA A 957 -22.98 18.18 -30.87
N ALA A 958 -22.27 18.03 -29.75
CA ALA A 958 -22.69 18.58 -28.46
C ALA A 958 -22.79 20.12 -28.48
N ILE A 959 -21.94 20.81 -29.25
CA ILE A 959 -22.04 22.26 -29.48
C ILE A 959 -23.38 22.58 -30.18
N VAL A 960 -23.73 21.80 -31.21
CA VAL A 960 -25.01 21.96 -31.92
C VAL A 960 -26.20 21.70 -30.97
N CYS A 961 -26.12 20.67 -30.13
CA CYS A 961 -27.13 20.39 -29.12
C CYS A 961 -27.37 21.60 -28.20
N GLY A 962 -26.29 22.14 -27.61
CA GLY A 962 -26.34 23.29 -26.73
C GLY A 962 -26.88 24.55 -27.41
N PHE A 963 -26.48 24.79 -28.67
CA PHE A 963 -26.97 25.93 -29.44
C PHE A 963 -28.50 25.93 -29.56
N PHE A 964 -29.10 24.80 -29.96
CA PHE A 964 -30.54 24.71 -30.11
C PHE A 964 -31.27 24.59 -28.77
N ALA A 965 -30.67 23.98 -27.75
CA ALA A 965 -31.24 23.94 -26.40
C ALA A 965 -31.50 25.35 -25.85
N ALA A 966 -30.57 26.28 -26.05
CA ALA A 966 -30.76 27.68 -25.67
C ALA A 966 -31.98 28.33 -26.36
N TRP A 967 -32.16 28.08 -27.67
CA TRP A 967 -33.32 28.61 -28.41
C TRP A 967 -34.64 27.98 -27.99
N VAL A 968 -34.64 26.69 -27.66
CA VAL A 968 -35.82 26.00 -27.10
C VAL A 968 -36.22 26.66 -25.78
N LEU A 969 -35.27 26.86 -24.87
CA LEU A 969 -35.53 27.53 -23.59
C LEU A 969 -36.06 28.95 -23.79
N ILE A 970 -35.37 29.78 -24.59
CA ILE A 970 -35.80 31.16 -24.86
C ILE A 970 -37.21 31.20 -25.46
N GLY A 971 -37.48 30.33 -26.44
CA GLY A 971 -38.78 30.24 -27.10
C GLY A 971 -39.90 29.83 -26.16
N LEU A 972 -39.66 28.83 -25.31
CA LEU A 972 -40.64 28.39 -24.32
C LEU A 972 -40.86 29.41 -23.21
N ASN A 973 -39.85 30.18 -22.81
CA ASN A 973 -40.02 31.28 -21.86
C ASN A 973 -40.89 32.41 -22.45
N ILE A 974 -40.71 32.74 -23.74
CA ILE A 974 -41.59 33.69 -24.44
C ILE A 974 -43.02 33.15 -24.51
N LEU A 975 -43.18 31.85 -24.79
CA LEU A 975 -44.49 31.21 -24.87
C LEU A 975 -45.21 31.20 -23.51
N ALA A 976 -44.51 30.83 -22.44
CA ALA A 976 -45.02 30.85 -21.07
C ALA A 976 -45.57 32.24 -20.70
N MET A 977 -44.82 33.29 -21.03
CA MET A 977 -45.24 34.68 -20.81
C MET A 977 -46.50 35.05 -21.60
N LYS A 978 -46.64 34.58 -22.84
CA LYS A 978 -47.85 34.82 -23.66
C LYS A 978 -49.07 34.06 -23.15
N LEU A 979 -48.87 32.86 -22.61
CA LEU A 979 -49.92 32.01 -22.06
C LEU A 979 -50.25 32.33 -20.60
N GLN A 980 -49.60 33.34 -20.02
CA GLN A 980 -49.71 33.69 -18.60
C GLN A 980 -49.40 32.51 -17.67
N PHE A 981 -48.49 31.65 -18.10
CA PHE A 981 -48.00 30.52 -17.33
C PHE A 981 -46.88 30.98 -16.41
N ASP A 982 -46.94 30.60 -15.14
CA ASP A 982 -45.99 31.04 -14.12
C ASP A 982 -45.28 29.85 -13.48
N ASP A 983 -44.07 29.61 -13.97
CA ASP A 983 -43.10 28.71 -13.36
C ASP A 983 -41.99 29.58 -12.73
N PRO A 984 -41.83 29.59 -11.40
CA PRO A 984 -40.86 30.44 -10.71
C PRO A 984 -39.42 30.27 -11.15
N LEU A 985 -39.03 29.05 -11.53
CA LEU A 985 -37.65 28.70 -11.89
C LEU A 985 -37.50 28.43 -13.38
N GLU A 986 -38.58 28.52 -14.15
CA GLU A 986 -38.64 28.11 -15.55
C GLU A 986 -38.32 26.61 -15.72
N ALA A 987 -38.55 25.82 -14.67
CA ALA A 987 -38.16 24.41 -14.60
C ALA A 987 -38.90 23.55 -15.63
N THR A 988 -40.16 23.85 -15.92
CA THR A 988 -40.95 23.22 -16.97
C THR A 988 -40.35 23.48 -18.36
N GLN A 989 -40.03 24.73 -18.66
CA GLN A 989 -39.45 25.13 -19.95
C GLN A 989 -38.05 24.53 -20.13
N LEU A 990 -37.23 24.57 -19.08
CA LEU A 990 -35.87 24.09 -19.09
C LEU A 990 -35.83 22.55 -19.16
N HIS A 991 -36.41 21.85 -18.18
CA HIS A 991 -36.32 20.40 -18.11
C HIS A 991 -37.25 19.70 -19.10
N GLY A 992 -38.49 20.15 -19.24
CA GLY A 992 -39.44 19.58 -20.19
C GLY A 992 -39.05 19.90 -21.64
N GLY A 993 -38.78 21.17 -21.93
CA GLY A 993 -38.41 21.63 -23.27
C GLY A 993 -37.06 21.12 -23.75
N CYS A 994 -35.99 21.42 -23.00
CA CYS A 994 -34.65 21.00 -23.39
C CYS A 994 -34.48 19.47 -23.29
N GLY A 995 -35.19 18.80 -22.38
CA GLY A 995 -35.21 17.35 -22.28
C GLY A 995 -35.80 16.69 -23.53
N ALA A 996 -36.96 17.18 -24.01
CA ALA A 996 -37.55 16.73 -25.26
C ALA A 996 -36.64 17.00 -26.47
N TRP A 997 -35.99 18.18 -26.51
CA TRP A 997 -35.00 18.48 -27.54
C TRP A 997 -33.80 17.52 -27.49
N GLY A 998 -33.32 17.16 -26.30
CA GLY A 998 -32.24 16.21 -26.13
C GLY A 998 -32.52 14.85 -26.75
N LEU A 999 -33.70 14.28 -26.50
CA LEU A 999 -34.14 13.01 -27.12
C LEU A 999 -34.19 13.10 -28.65
N ILE A 1000 -34.79 14.17 -29.18
CA ILE A 1000 -34.83 14.44 -30.62
C ILE A 1000 -33.42 14.55 -31.20
N PHE A 1001 -32.54 15.32 -30.54
CA PHE A 1001 -31.16 15.53 -30.96
C PHE A 1001 -30.37 14.22 -31.02
N THR A 1002 -30.50 13.35 -30.01
CA THR A 1002 -29.87 12.04 -29.98
C THR A 1002 -30.33 11.18 -31.15
N GLY A 1003 -31.63 11.20 -31.48
CA GLY A 1003 -32.17 10.52 -32.65
C GLY A 1003 -31.63 11.02 -33.99
N LEU A 1004 -31.17 12.27 -34.04
CA LEU A 1004 -30.61 12.88 -35.25
C LEU A 1004 -29.10 12.66 -35.40
N PHE A 1005 -28.34 12.72 -34.30
CA PHE A 1005 -26.87 12.85 -34.32
C PHE A 1005 -26.09 11.72 -33.64
N ALA A 1006 -26.74 10.67 -33.09
CA ALA A 1006 -26.01 9.54 -32.51
C ALA A 1006 -25.10 8.85 -33.52
N LYS A 1007 -23.80 8.73 -33.22
CA LYS A 1007 -22.80 8.13 -34.10
C LYS A 1007 -22.85 6.61 -33.98
N LYS A 1008 -22.89 5.91 -35.12
CA LYS A 1008 -22.91 4.44 -35.19
C LYS A 1008 -21.90 3.77 -34.26
N GLU A 1009 -20.64 4.18 -34.32
CA GLU A 1009 -19.56 3.61 -33.50
C GLU A 1009 -19.82 3.74 -32.00
N PHE A 1010 -20.37 4.87 -31.57
CA PHE A 1010 -20.61 5.14 -30.15
C PHE A 1010 -21.90 4.51 -29.64
N VAL A 1011 -22.92 4.37 -30.51
CA VAL A 1011 -24.11 3.57 -30.20
C VAL A 1011 -23.72 2.11 -29.97
N LEU A 1012 -22.87 1.56 -30.83
CA LEU A 1012 -22.32 0.21 -30.64
C LEU A 1012 -21.46 0.15 -29.36
N GLN A 1013 -20.61 1.14 -29.12
CA GLN A 1013 -19.80 1.19 -27.90
C GLN A 1013 -20.64 1.18 -26.62
N ALA A 1014 -21.77 1.90 -26.58
CA ALA A 1014 -22.59 2.06 -25.38
C ALA A 1014 -23.62 0.93 -25.17
N TYR A 1015 -24.10 0.28 -26.24
CA TYR A 1015 -25.27 -0.60 -26.17
C TYR A 1015 -25.13 -1.96 -26.89
N ASP A 1016 -23.95 -2.33 -27.41
CA ASP A 1016 -23.77 -3.64 -28.05
C ASP A 1016 -23.47 -4.77 -27.04
N SER A 1017 -24.23 -5.86 -27.13
CA SER A 1017 -24.24 -6.98 -26.17
C SER A 1017 -23.27 -8.12 -26.54
N GLY A 1018 -22.38 -7.89 -27.52
CA GLY A 1018 -21.38 -8.88 -27.95
C GLY A 1018 -21.90 -9.96 -28.90
N GLU A 1019 -23.09 -9.78 -29.49
CA GLU A 1019 -23.58 -10.65 -30.57
C GLU A 1019 -23.10 -10.12 -31.94
N SER A 1020 -22.27 -10.91 -32.62
CA SER A 1020 -21.75 -10.56 -33.93
C SER A 1020 -22.87 -10.52 -34.99
N GLY A 1021 -23.15 -9.32 -35.51
CA GLY A 1021 -24.03 -9.14 -36.69
C GLY A 1021 -25.27 -8.27 -36.50
N ILE A 1022 -25.52 -7.72 -35.30
CA ILE A 1022 -26.65 -6.80 -35.09
C ILE A 1022 -26.28 -5.38 -35.55
N VAL A 1023 -26.86 -4.92 -36.65
CA VAL A 1023 -26.76 -3.53 -37.11
C VAL A 1023 -27.87 -2.71 -36.44
N ARG A 1024 -27.52 -1.93 -35.41
CA ARG A 1024 -28.46 -1.01 -34.76
C ARG A 1024 -28.61 0.30 -35.57
N PRO A 1025 -29.84 0.82 -35.73
CA PRO A 1025 -30.05 2.18 -36.19
C PRO A 1025 -29.28 3.19 -35.32
N TYR A 1026 -28.86 4.28 -35.95
CA TYR A 1026 -28.14 5.38 -35.30
C TYR A 1026 -28.70 6.70 -35.84
N GLY A 1027 -28.04 7.83 -35.57
CA GLY A 1027 -28.51 9.17 -35.90
C GLY A 1027 -28.97 9.31 -37.36
N LEU A 1028 -30.18 9.84 -37.55
CA LEU A 1028 -30.80 10.01 -38.87
C LEU A 1028 -29.89 10.79 -39.84
N PHE A 1029 -29.26 11.88 -39.37
CA PHE A 1029 -28.38 12.71 -40.20
C PHE A 1029 -27.00 12.11 -40.44
N LEU A 1030 -26.66 11.03 -39.75
CA LEU A 1030 -25.43 10.28 -39.96
C LEU A 1030 -25.63 9.06 -40.87
N GLY A 1031 -26.85 8.82 -41.36
CA GLY A 1031 -27.18 7.69 -42.25
C GLY A 1031 -27.72 6.46 -41.52
N GLY A 1032 -28.15 6.60 -40.26
CA GLY A 1032 -28.64 5.48 -39.44
C GLY A 1032 -30.10 5.07 -39.67
N GLY A 1033 -30.80 5.70 -40.62
CA GLY A 1033 -32.22 5.47 -40.88
C GLY A 1033 -33.14 6.11 -39.83
N TRP A 1034 -34.43 5.84 -39.92
CA TRP A 1034 -35.43 6.48 -39.04
C TRP A 1034 -35.65 5.77 -37.70
N GLY A 1035 -35.11 4.54 -37.52
CA GLY A 1035 -35.46 3.68 -36.38
C GLY A 1035 -35.18 4.31 -35.01
N LEU A 1036 -33.96 4.81 -34.78
CA LEU A 1036 -33.60 5.48 -33.53
C LEU A 1036 -34.42 6.77 -33.34
N PHE A 1037 -34.52 7.60 -34.37
CA PHE A 1037 -35.30 8.84 -34.31
C PHE A 1037 -36.78 8.57 -33.97
N GLY A 1038 -37.38 7.54 -34.57
CA GLY A 1038 -38.74 7.11 -34.27
C GLY A 1038 -38.89 6.65 -32.81
N ALA A 1039 -37.92 5.91 -32.28
CA ALA A 1039 -37.94 5.45 -30.89
C ALA A 1039 -37.88 6.62 -29.90
N GLN A 1040 -37.03 7.63 -30.17
CA GLN A 1040 -36.93 8.85 -29.37
C GLN A 1040 -38.24 9.67 -29.38
N VAL A 1041 -38.91 9.77 -30.54
CA VAL A 1041 -40.21 10.43 -30.64
C VAL A 1041 -41.27 9.69 -29.82
N VAL A 1042 -41.28 8.36 -29.88
CA VAL A 1042 -42.18 7.54 -29.06
C VAL A 1042 -41.90 7.74 -27.57
N GLU A 1043 -40.63 7.77 -27.16
CA GLU A 1043 -40.24 8.05 -25.77
C GLU A 1043 -40.79 9.41 -25.30
N VAL A 1044 -40.58 10.49 -26.07
CA VAL A 1044 -41.15 11.81 -25.73
C VAL A 1044 -42.65 11.74 -25.54
N LEU A 1045 -43.38 11.16 -26.49
CA LEU A 1045 -44.84 11.10 -26.46
C LEU A 1045 -45.36 10.27 -25.28
N VAL A 1046 -44.73 9.13 -25.00
CA VAL A 1046 -45.20 8.22 -23.95
C VAL A 1046 -44.88 8.76 -22.56
N ILE A 1047 -43.72 9.41 -22.37
CA ILE A 1047 -43.38 10.10 -21.13
C ILE A 1047 -44.37 11.24 -20.87
N VAL A 1048 -44.60 12.11 -21.87
CA VAL A 1048 -45.56 13.20 -21.76
C VAL A 1048 -46.96 12.67 -21.44
N GLY A 1049 -47.40 11.62 -22.14
CA GLY A 1049 -48.70 10.98 -21.91
C GLY A 1049 -48.83 10.37 -20.52
N TRP A 1050 -47.88 9.54 -20.10
CA TRP A 1050 -47.89 8.85 -18.81
C TRP A 1050 -47.86 9.81 -17.63
N VAL A 1051 -46.94 10.77 -17.65
CA VAL A 1051 -46.82 11.77 -16.59
C VAL A 1051 -48.08 12.64 -16.54
N SER A 1052 -48.66 12.97 -17.70
CA SER A 1052 -49.93 13.72 -17.73
C SER A 1052 -51.11 12.94 -17.16
N VAL A 1053 -51.23 11.65 -17.50
CA VAL A 1053 -52.33 10.77 -17.04
C VAL A 1053 -52.21 10.46 -15.54
N THR A 1054 -51.01 10.52 -14.97
CA THR A 1054 -50.79 10.24 -13.55
C THR A 1054 -50.77 11.52 -12.70
N MET A 1055 -49.92 12.48 -13.04
CA MET A 1055 -49.72 13.71 -12.26
C MET A 1055 -50.83 14.73 -12.45
N GLY A 1056 -51.43 14.84 -13.65
CA GLY A 1056 -52.55 15.74 -13.91
C GLY A 1056 -53.74 15.47 -12.99
N PRO A 1057 -54.28 14.23 -12.94
CA PRO A 1057 -55.33 13.87 -12.01
C PRO A 1057 -54.93 13.99 -10.54
N LEU A 1058 -53.69 13.68 -10.17
CA LEU A 1058 -53.20 13.87 -8.80
C LEU A 1058 -53.31 15.34 -8.37
N PHE A 1059 -52.68 16.25 -9.13
CA PHE A 1059 -52.73 17.69 -8.83
C PHE A 1059 -54.15 18.24 -8.89
N PHE A 1060 -54.98 17.77 -9.83
CA PHE A 1060 -56.39 18.16 -9.89
C PHE A 1060 -57.17 17.70 -8.65
N GLY A 1061 -56.90 16.47 -8.17
CA GLY A 1061 -57.46 15.96 -6.91
C GLY A 1061 -57.05 16.80 -5.72
N LEU A 1062 -55.76 17.11 -5.57
CA LEU A 1062 -55.24 17.98 -4.51
C LEU A 1062 -55.87 19.39 -4.57
N HIS A 1063 -56.07 19.93 -5.78
CA HIS A 1063 -56.74 21.20 -6.01
C HIS A 1063 -58.22 21.14 -5.57
N LYS A 1064 -58.96 20.09 -5.95
CA LYS A 1064 -60.37 19.92 -5.57
C LYS A 1064 -60.55 19.73 -4.07
N LEU A 1065 -59.59 19.09 -3.41
CA LEU A 1065 -59.55 18.94 -1.96
C LEU A 1065 -59.07 20.20 -1.22
N ARG A 1066 -58.70 21.27 -1.96
CA ARG A 1066 -58.18 22.55 -1.42
C ARG A 1066 -56.91 22.39 -0.57
N ILE A 1067 -56.11 21.37 -0.87
CA ILE A 1067 -54.82 21.13 -0.22
C ILE A 1067 -53.62 21.38 -1.15
N LEU A 1068 -53.84 21.86 -2.38
CA LEU A 1068 -52.76 22.19 -3.31
C LEU A 1068 -52.13 23.56 -3.04
N ARG A 1069 -52.95 24.62 -3.02
CA ARG A 1069 -52.47 26.02 -2.95
C ARG A 1069 -52.76 26.64 -1.59
N ILE A 1070 -51.84 27.46 -1.08
CA ILE A 1070 -52.04 28.25 0.15
C ILE A 1070 -53.06 29.38 -0.04
N SER A 1071 -53.47 30.02 1.07
CA SER A 1071 -54.35 31.18 1.01
C SER A 1071 -53.63 32.38 0.38
N ARG A 1072 -54.40 33.35 -0.16
CA ARG A 1072 -53.81 34.58 -0.71
C ARG A 1072 -53.07 35.40 0.35
N VAL A 1073 -53.53 35.34 1.60
CA VAL A 1073 -52.90 36.07 2.72
C VAL A 1073 -51.52 35.48 2.99
N ASP A 1074 -51.42 34.15 3.08
CA ASP A 1074 -50.15 33.44 3.27
C ASP A 1074 -49.19 33.67 2.10
N GLU A 1075 -49.70 33.66 0.86
CA GLU A 1075 -48.88 33.89 -0.33
C GLU A 1075 -48.30 35.32 -0.38
N VAL A 1076 -49.05 36.32 0.10
CA VAL A 1076 -48.59 37.70 0.21
C VAL A 1076 -47.60 37.84 1.37
N ALA A 1077 -47.85 37.23 2.52
CA ALA A 1077 -46.95 37.24 3.68
C ALA A 1077 -45.62 36.53 3.41
N GLY A 1078 -45.65 35.38 2.73
CA GLY A 1078 -44.53 34.48 2.52
C GLY A 1078 -44.57 33.27 3.45
N LEU A 1079 -44.28 32.10 2.87
CA LEU A 1079 -44.35 30.79 3.52
C LEU A 1079 -43.40 30.66 4.71
N ASP A 1080 -42.28 31.39 4.70
CA ASP A 1080 -41.31 31.36 5.79
C ASP A 1080 -41.96 31.82 7.11
N ILE A 1081 -42.75 32.90 7.07
CA ILE A 1081 -43.49 33.39 8.23
C ILE A 1081 -44.75 32.57 8.49
N SER A 1082 -45.56 32.36 7.45
CA SER A 1082 -46.91 31.79 7.61
C SER A 1082 -46.90 30.29 7.93
N SER A 1083 -45.82 29.58 7.62
CA SER A 1083 -45.76 28.11 7.77
C SER A 1083 -44.53 27.60 8.51
N HIS A 1084 -43.42 28.36 8.54
CA HIS A 1084 -42.14 27.89 9.12
C HIS A 1084 -41.67 28.68 10.34
N GLY A 1085 -42.47 29.63 10.83
CA GLY A 1085 -42.26 30.28 12.13
C GLY A 1085 -41.11 31.29 12.18
N GLY A 1086 -40.56 31.72 11.03
CA GLY A 1086 -39.50 32.74 11.01
C GLY A 1086 -38.85 32.94 9.65
N TYR A 1087 -37.97 33.95 9.55
CA TYR A 1087 -37.23 34.25 8.33
C TYR A 1087 -36.00 33.34 8.18
N ALA A 1088 -35.60 33.05 6.93
CA ALA A 1088 -34.38 32.31 6.65
C ALA A 1088 -33.09 33.04 7.10
N TYR A 1089 -33.17 34.37 7.26
CA TYR A 1089 -32.04 35.23 7.61
C TYR A 1089 -32.40 36.07 8.84
N ASN A 1090 -31.44 36.27 9.75
CA ASN A 1090 -31.58 37.26 10.82
C ASN A 1090 -31.58 38.66 10.19
N ALA A 1091 -32.74 39.29 10.12
CA ALA A 1091 -32.86 40.66 9.62
C ALA A 1091 -32.11 41.63 10.55
N HIS A 1092 -31.40 42.61 9.97
CA HIS A 1092 -30.94 43.75 10.76
C HIS A 1092 -32.16 44.50 11.31
N PRO A 1093 -32.09 45.10 12.52
CA PRO A 1093 -33.23 45.78 13.15
C PRO A 1093 -33.90 46.87 12.30
N GLU A 1094 -33.19 47.36 11.27
CA GLU A 1094 -33.67 48.39 10.34
C GLU A 1094 -34.64 47.85 9.27
N ASP A 1095 -34.59 46.55 8.96
CA ASP A 1095 -35.52 45.87 8.03
C ASP A 1095 -36.78 45.34 8.75
N THR A 1096 -36.74 45.23 10.09
CA THR A 1096 -37.86 44.79 10.95
C THR A 1096 -38.70 45.96 11.43
N GLY A 1097 -39.27 46.73 10.50
CA GLY A 1097 -40.26 47.75 10.87
C GLY A 1097 -41.51 47.08 11.48
N PRO A 1098 -42.06 47.57 12.62
CA PRO A 1098 -43.29 47.05 13.24
C PRO A 1098 -44.55 47.16 12.34
N ARG A 1099 -44.44 47.72 11.13
CA ARG A 1099 -45.56 47.84 10.16
C ARG A 1099 -45.98 46.50 9.56
N PHE A 1100 -45.05 45.62 9.17
CA PHE A 1100 -45.40 44.40 8.43
C PHE A 1100 -46.13 43.36 9.31
N TYR A 1101 -45.70 43.18 10.56
CA TYR A 1101 -46.37 42.25 11.49
C TYR A 1101 -47.74 42.78 11.94
N ALA A 1102 -47.87 44.08 12.19
CA ALA A 1102 -49.15 44.71 12.54
C ALA A 1102 -50.16 44.63 11.39
N GLU A 1103 -49.70 44.76 10.13
CA GLU A 1103 -50.54 44.65 8.94
C GLU A 1103 -50.96 43.18 8.67
N TYR A 1104 -50.09 42.21 8.93
CA TYR A 1104 -50.44 40.78 8.91
C TYR A 1104 -51.51 40.42 9.95
N VAL A 1105 -51.34 40.85 11.21
CA VAL A 1105 -52.34 40.64 12.27
C VAL A 1105 -53.68 41.32 11.92
N ARG A 1106 -53.63 42.48 11.27
CA ARG A 1106 -54.84 43.19 10.82
C ARG A 1106 -55.57 42.46 9.68
N LEU A 1107 -54.85 41.96 8.68
CA LEU A 1107 -55.42 41.17 7.58
C LEU A 1107 -56.03 39.85 8.05
N HIS A 1108 -55.44 39.21 9.07
CA HIS A 1108 -56.00 38.00 9.69
C HIS A 1108 -57.22 38.25 10.57
N ALA A 1109 -57.35 39.45 11.14
CA ALA A 1109 -58.56 39.83 11.88
C ALA A 1109 -59.74 40.18 10.95
N GLU A 1110 -59.47 40.44 9.66
CA GLU A 1110 -60.46 40.82 8.64
C GLU A 1110 -60.82 39.67 7.66
N SER A 1111 -60.15 38.50 7.75
CA SER A 1111 -60.40 37.28 6.95
C SER A 1111 -61.11 36.19 7.77
#